data_AF-I2K995-F1
#
_entry.id   AF-I2K995-F1
#
_cell.length_a   1.000
_cell.length_b   1.000
_cell.length_c   1.000
_cell.angle_alpha   90.00
_cell.angle_beta   90.00
_cell.angle_gamma   90.00
#
_symmetry.space_group_name_H-M   'P 1'
#
loop_
_entity.id
_entity.type
_entity.pdbx_description
1 polymer ?
#
loop_
_entity_poly.entity_id
_entity_poly.type
_entity_poly.pdbx_seq_one_letter_code
_entity_poly.pdbx_strand_id
1 'polypeptide(L)'
;MTLEKLKQYNGKNNQKAYIAYKGNIYDVTNSPLWKNGTHQNMHEAGVDLTNVLANAPHGEEVFGKFEIVDTLDEEDENDRNNVSTIDWVQWYRKYHPHPMLVHFPIALHLFASGLDLIFLFQPSASFATAVFYTFFVSTVMGIFTMFSGILSWWINYQLALNHILVKKLIFSVTTLILGIIGIIIYLNDPGVVYLTTLPSIFYHGIIFLTGITVIILGYYGGKLTWPNSTEDTRKDIKDDTIDDSKEEMKKETISPTMKEMNIPFQSVISKSPVSLPQNEEVNIDGKSHSISILIGGAAGTGIKTLENILSAAFKRSGYFVFSTKEYMSRVRGGSNTTLLRISDRPIIAPCWYVDLFIALDTPALSHVQERLTEDSVVLADENVEHEQIQITSIPMNHTAKELGSKNYVNSYAAGVLFGILNLASQPLSGSISRLFDEEDLQGNERAMEAGLTYGNNLETFPSLQLPKTLFDSADSMHLMDGSSASGFGFLAGGCNMITAYPMSPSTGVLNFMASMSNEFTLLVEQSEDEIASLNMVLGGWYGGARAMTSTSGGGFALMSEAISLSGMSETPAVVYLAQRPGPATGLPTRTEQGDLNLAIYSGHGYFGRIVLAPGDLQECIDYGYLAFELSDRYQMPVIYMSDQYLADSLSLLKTVDFEAYEQRRYIQPTDASYDRYRLSDTGISARGVPGVGEGIVVTTSDEHDERGQITESYHVREKMVQKRQKKIELSISEAFAPKVYGEGEIAIIGWGSTKGAIMEAINALDDPRLFHVHFSWVHPLNLEHLAFLKQTSLNIVIENNVTGEFAAILKSHDIKIDHRILQSNGFSFFTDRLKEVLEKVLEETT
;
A
#
# COMPACT_ATOMS: atom_id res chain seq x y z
N MET A 1 24.37 -3.75 45.93
CA MET A 1 24.21 -5.20 46.21
C MET A 1 24.89 -6.03 45.12
N THR A 2 25.77 -6.95 45.49
CA THR A 2 26.40 -7.88 44.53
C THR A 2 25.42 -8.92 43.97
N LEU A 3 25.73 -9.48 42.79
CA LEU A 3 24.94 -10.57 42.18
C LEU A 3 24.84 -11.81 43.07
N GLU A 4 25.88 -12.15 43.83
CA GLU A 4 25.84 -13.28 44.77
C GLU A 4 24.87 -13.04 45.92
N LYS A 5 24.76 -11.80 46.39
CA LYS A 5 23.82 -11.42 47.44
C LYS A 5 22.39 -11.36 46.90
N LEU A 6 22.20 -10.93 45.65
CA LEU A 6 20.90 -10.94 44.97
C LEU A 6 20.29 -12.34 44.89
N LYS A 7 21.10 -13.38 44.63
CA LYS A 7 20.67 -14.80 44.57
C LYS A 7 20.01 -15.32 45.86
N GLN A 8 20.27 -14.66 46.99
CA GLN A 8 19.66 -15.03 48.28
C GLN A 8 18.19 -14.61 48.36
N TYR A 9 17.74 -13.72 47.49
CA TYR A 9 16.37 -13.20 47.40
C TYR A 9 15.61 -13.86 46.24
N ASN A 10 15.57 -15.18 46.25
CA ASN A 10 15.05 -16.00 45.16
C ASN A 10 13.53 -16.28 45.24
N GLY A 11 12.82 -15.72 46.23
CA GLY A 11 11.36 -15.89 46.36
C GLY A 11 10.86 -17.29 46.73
N LYS A 12 11.73 -18.29 46.90
CA LYS A 12 11.36 -19.67 47.27
C LYS A 12 11.19 -19.77 48.80
N ASN A 13 10.33 -20.68 49.26
CA ASN A 13 10.09 -20.93 50.69
C ASN A 13 9.68 -19.68 51.51
N ASN A 14 8.81 -18.83 50.96
CA ASN A 14 8.39 -17.55 51.56
C ASN A 14 9.53 -16.55 51.83
N GLN A 15 10.69 -16.71 51.19
CA GLN A 15 11.71 -15.67 51.17
C GLN A 15 11.31 -14.53 50.24
N LYS A 16 11.92 -13.36 50.41
CA LYS A 16 11.70 -12.23 49.51
C LYS A 16 12.21 -12.55 48.08
N ALA A 17 11.54 -11.99 47.09
CA ALA A 17 11.85 -12.15 45.67
C ALA A 17 12.32 -10.82 45.09
N TYR A 18 13.61 -10.70 44.80
CA TYR A 18 14.19 -9.49 44.20
C TYR A 18 14.69 -9.80 42.80
N ILE A 19 14.63 -8.84 41.89
CA ILE A 19 15.20 -8.94 40.55
C ILE A 19 16.00 -7.69 40.23
N ALA A 20 17.02 -7.83 39.39
CA ALA A 20 17.74 -6.67 38.88
C ALA A 20 17.35 -6.33 37.44
N TYR A 21 17.27 -5.04 37.14
CA TYR A 21 17.06 -4.51 35.79
C TYR A 21 17.73 -3.14 35.64
N LYS A 22 18.60 -2.99 34.63
CA LYS A 22 19.41 -1.80 34.35
C LYS A 22 20.09 -1.22 35.60
N GLY A 23 20.71 -2.10 36.40
CA GLY A 23 21.42 -1.73 37.62
C GLY A 23 20.54 -1.48 38.85
N ASN A 24 19.22 -1.37 38.73
CA ASN A 24 18.29 -1.23 39.86
C ASN A 24 17.76 -2.58 40.32
N ILE A 25 17.62 -2.79 41.64
CA ILE A 25 17.03 -4.01 42.22
C ILE A 25 15.63 -3.72 42.71
N TYR A 26 14.65 -4.43 42.13
CA TYR A 26 13.23 -4.29 42.40
C TYR A 26 12.72 -5.39 43.33
N ASP A 27 11.89 -5.02 44.32
CA ASP A 27 11.17 -5.98 45.16
C ASP A 27 9.87 -6.42 44.48
N VAL A 28 9.88 -7.66 43.96
CA VAL A 28 8.72 -8.28 43.30
C VAL A 28 7.98 -9.26 44.21
N THR A 29 8.30 -9.31 45.50
CA THR A 29 7.77 -10.29 46.47
C THR A 29 6.24 -10.31 46.51
N ASN A 30 5.61 -9.15 46.46
CA ASN A 30 4.15 -9.02 46.56
C ASN A 30 3.44 -9.20 45.20
N SER A 31 4.18 -9.45 44.12
CA SER A 31 3.59 -9.66 42.81
C SER A 31 2.97 -11.04 42.70
N PRO A 32 1.67 -11.17 42.35
CA PRO A 32 1.06 -12.48 42.09
C PRO A 32 1.70 -13.19 40.89
N LEU A 33 2.45 -12.46 40.07
CA LEU A 33 3.16 -12.97 38.90
C LEU A 33 4.50 -13.64 39.22
N TRP A 34 5.01 -13.50 40.45
CA TRP A 34 6.32 -14.02 40.91
C TRP A 34 6.17 -15.04 42.06
N LYS A 35 5.04 -15.76 42.10
CA LYS A 35 4.76 -16.76 43.15
C LYS A 35 5.87 -17.82 43.18
N ASN A 36 6.36 -18.11 44.40
CA ASN A 36 7.46 -19.05 44.63
C ASN A 36 8.76 -18.71 43.89
N GLY A 37 8.97 -17.42 43.59
CA GLY A 37 10.23 -16.94 43.04
C GLY A 37 10.41 -17.15 41.54
N THR A 38 9.34 -17.47 40.81
CA THR A 38 9.39 -17.64 39.36
C THR A 38 8.26 -16.89 38.65
N HIS A 39 8.58 -16.31 37.50
CA HIS A 39 7.63 -15.70 36.58
C HIS A 39 7.43 -16.60 35.35
N GLN A 40 6.19 -17.03 35.13
CA GLN A 40 5.80 -17.94 34.04
C GLN A 40 6.65 -19.22 33.91
N ASN A 41 7.28 -19.69 35.01
CA ASN A 41 8.26 -20.80 35.01
C ASN A 41 9.46 -20.61 34.07
N MET A 42 9.74 -19.38 33.60
CA MET A 42 10.84 -19.09 32.69
C MET A 42 11.90 -18.17 33.32
N HIS A 43 11.49 -17.26 34.20
CA HIS A 43 12.41 -16.31 34.83
C HIS A 43 12.40 -16.50 36.34
N GLU A 44 13.59 -16.63 36.95
CA GLU A 44 13.73 -16.78 38.40
C GLU A 44 13.96 -15.42 39.06
N ALA A 45 13.55 -15.28 40.31
CA ALA A 45 13.98 -14.18 41.18
C ALA A 45 15.40 -14.46 41.70
N GLY A 46 16.10 -13.40 42.09
CA GLY A 46 17.49 -13.45 42.56
C GLY A 46 18.53 -13.33 41.44
N VAL A 47 18.12 -12.89 40.25
CA VAL A 47 19.01 -12.69 39.08
C VAL A 47 18.77 -11.34 38.41
N ASP A 48 19.72 -10.94 37.55
CA ASP A 48 19.60 -9.79 36.67
C ASP A 48 18.90 -10.16 35.37
N LEU A 49 17.80 -9.47 35.07
CA LEU A 49 16.93 -9.72 33.92
C LEU A 49 17.13 -8.70 32.80
N THR A 50 18.10 -7.77 32.91
CA THR A 50 18.33 -6.68 31.93
C THR A 50 18.39 -7.17 30.48
N ASN A 51 19.22 -8.18 30.20
CA ASN A 51 19.36 -8.74 28.85
C ASN A 51 18.19 -9.63 28.43
N VAL A 52 17.48 -10.20 29.41
CA VAL A 52 16.34 -11.10 29.17
C VAL A 52 15.12 -10.30 28.73
N LEU A 53 14.91 -9.12 29.31
CA LEU A 53 13.80 -8.22 29.00
C LEU A 53 13.99 -7.43 27.70
N ALA A 54 15.21 -7.33 27.17
CA ALA A 54 15.46 -6.72 25.86
C ALA A 54 14.71 -7.41 24.71
N ASN A 55 14.25 -8.65 24.91
CA ASN A 55 13.48 -9.43 23.93
C ASN A 55 12.03 -9.72 24.39
N ALA A 56 11.56 -9.08 25.46
CA ALA A 56 10.21 -9.27 25.99
C ALA A 56 9.20 -8.35 25.27
N PRO A 57 7.91 -8.73 25.19
CA PRO A 57 6.86 -7.90 24.56
C PRO A 57 6.49 -6.63 25.36
N HIS A 58 7.12 -6.44 26.51
CA HIS A 58 6.91 -5.33 27.44
C HIS A 58 8.27 -4.82 27.92
N GLY A 59 8.41 -3.50 28.06
CA GLY A 59 9.62 -2.81 28.46
C GLY A 59 9.69 -2.51 29.96
N GLU A 60 10.48 -1.48 30.31
CA GLU A 60 10.76 -1.06 31.69
C GLU A 60 9.51 -0.66 32.50
N GLU A 61 8.42 -0.31 31.83
CA GLU A 61 7.16 0.10 32.45
C GLU A 61 6.55 -0.95 33.40
N VAL A 62 6.87 -2.23 33.21
CA VAL A 62 6.41 -3.30 34.10
C VAL A 62 7.05 -3.21 35.49
N PHE A 63 8.20 -2.56 35.62
CA PHE A 63 8.91 -2.38 36.90
C PHE A 63 8.48 -1.13 37.65
N GLY A 64 7.81 -0.17 36.98
CA GLY A 64 7.38 1.09 37.60
C GLY A 64 6.40 0.94 38.76
N LYS A 65 5.83 -0.26 38.97
CA LYS A 65 4.94 -0.58 40.10
C LYS A 65 5.66 -1.25 41.29
N PHE A 66 6.94 -1.59 41.13
CA PHE A 66 7.75 -2.25 42.17
C PHE A 66 8.73 -1.27 42.81
N GLU A 67 8.98 -1.45 44.10
CA GLU A 67 9.89 -0.60 44.85
C GLU A 67 11.35 -0.98 44.55
N ILE A 68 12.20 0.02 44.32
CA ILE A 68 13.64 -0.18 44.19
C ILE A 68 14.22 -0.28 45.60
N VAL A 69 14.80 -1.44 45.94
CA VAL A 69 15.31 -1.74 47.28
C VAL A 69 16.83 -1.63 47.40
N ASP A 70 17.55 -1.65 46.29
CA ASP A 70 19.01 -1.51 46.23
C ASP A 70 19.46 -1.25 44.77
N THR A 71 20.74 -1.00 44.54
CA THR A 71 21.36 -0.94 43.19
C THR A 71 22.50 -1.95 43.09
N LEU A 72 22.83 -2.43 41.90
CA LEU A 72 23.97 -3.35 41.68
C LEU A 72 25.31 -2.63 41.80
N ASP A 73 26.32 -3.33 42.33
CA ASP A 73 27.65 -2.75 42.58
C ASP A 73 28.45 -2.62 41.25
N GLU A 74 29.23 -1.53 41.07
CA GLU A 74 29.90 -1.17 39.81
C GLU A 74 30.89 -2.21 39.25
N GLU A 75 31.52 -3.02 40.12
CA GLU A 75 32.41 -4.12 39.68
C GLU A 75 31.64 -5.23 38.93
N ASP A 76 30.38 -5.49 39.33
CA ASP A 76 29.51 -6.49 38.69
C ASP A 76 28.87 -5.96 37.39
N GLU A 77 28.83 -4.63 37.15
CA GLU A 77 28.37 -4.05 35.89
C GLU A 77 29.40 -4.22 34.76
N ASN A 78 30.70 -4.15 35.08
CA ASN A 78 31.77 -4.25 34.11
C ASN A 78 31.96 -5.68 33.57
N ASP A 79 31.66 -6.71 34.36
CA ASP A 79 31.72 -8.11 33.92
C ASP A 79 30.61 -8.47 32.91
N ARG A 80 29.58 -7.62 32.76
CA ARG A 80 28.48 -7.79 31.77
C ARG A 80 28.94 -7.59 30.33
N ASN A 81 29.97 -6.76 30.11
CA ASN A 81 30.44 -6.41 28.77
C ASN A 81 31.38 -7.45 28.13
N ASN A 82 31.75 -8.51 28.87
CA ASN A 82 32.79 -9.45 28.43
C ASN A 82 32.29 -10.83 27.98
N VAL A 83 30.97 -11.07 27.89
CA VAL A 83 30.42 -12.31 27.30
C VAL A 83 30.36 -12.17 25.76
N SER A 84 31.55 -12.12 25.15
CA SER A 84 31.74 -12.14 23.69
C SER A 84 31.66 -13.56 23.11
N THR A 85 30.61 -14.31 23.43
CA THR A 85 30.28 -15.50 22.64
C THR A 85 29.57 -15.04 21.37
N ILE A 86 30.17 -15.30 20.21
CA ILE A 86 29.54 -15.16 18.88
C ILE A 86 28.08 -15.61 19.01
N ASP A 87 27.15 -14.66 18.82
CA ASP A 87 25.72 -14.87 19.04
C ASP A 87 25.14 -15.72 17.90
N TRP A 88 25.51 -17.00 17.90
CA TRP A 88 25.00 -18.04 17.00
C TRP A 88 23.47 -18.13 17.07
N VAL A 89 22.88 -17.72 18.20
CA VAL A 89 21.44 -17.62 18.40
C VAL A 89 20.87 -16.46 17.57
N GLN A 90 21.49 -15.27 17.57
CA GLN A 90 21.13 -14.17 16.66
C GLN A 90 21.34 -14.54 15.20
N TRP A 91 22.45 -15.21 14.86
CA TRP A 91 22.69 -15.66 13.48
C TRP A 91 21.61 -16.65 13.02
N TYR A 92 21.27 -17.64 13.85
CA TYR A 92 20.20 -18.59 13.55
C TYR A 92 18.82 -17.95 13.50
N ARG A 93 18.49 -17.02 14.40
CA ARG A 93 17.22 -16.26 14.36
C ARG A 93 17.11 -15.41 13.08
N LYS A 94 18.21 -14.81 12.63
CA LYS A 94 18.27 -13.98 11.42
C LYS A 94 18.19 -14.77 10.12
N TYR A 95 18.79 -15.96 10.08
CA TYR A 95 18.88 -16.80 8.88
C TYR A 95 18.13 -18.13 9.01
N HIS A 96 17.13 -18.21 9.89
CA HIS A 96 16.37 -19.42 10.14
C HIS A 96 15.90 -20.00 8.79
N PRO A 97 16.24 -21.26 8.46
CA PRO A 97 15.80 -21.87 7.21
C PRO A 97 14.32 -22.26 7.32
N HIS A 98 13.42 -21.27 7.24
CA HIS A 98 11.97 -21.45 7.26
C HIS A 98 11.38 -20.66 6.10
N PRO A 99 11.36 -21.24 4.89
CA PRO A 99 10.16 -21.98 4.46
C PRO A 99 10.44 -23.31 3.72
N MET A 100 11.63 -23.51 3.18
CA MET A 100 11.91 -24.58 2.20
C MET A 100 12.06 -25.97 2.84
N LEU A 101 12.69 -26.06 4.02
CA LEU A 101 12.93 -27.34 4.70
C LEU A 101 11.70 -27.86 5.47
N VAL A 102 10.72 -27.01 5.76
CA VAL A 102 9.56 -27.37 6.62
C VAL A 102 8.27 -27.50 5.81
N HIS A 103 7.95 -26.56 4.93
CA HIS A 103 6.68 -26.60 4.20
C HIS A 103 6.72 -27.55 2.99
N PHE A 104 7.89 -27.71 2.36
CA PHE A 104 8.02 -28.54 1.15
C PHE A 104 7.68 -30.02 1.41
N PRO A 105 8.16 -30.66 2.51
CA PRO A 105 7.81 -32.06 2.78
C PRO A 105 6.34 -32.24 3.19
N ILE A 106 5.75 -31.27 3.89
CA ILE A 106 4.32 -31.27 4.25
C ILE A 106 3.47 -31.22 2.98
N ALA A 107 3.77 -30.29 2.08
CA ALA A 107 3.05 -30.14 0.81
C ALA A 107 3.18 -31.39 -0.07
N LEU A 108 4.37 -31.99 -0.15
CA LEU A 108 4.58 -33.21 -0.94
C LEU A 108 3.87 -34.43 -0.36
N HIS A 109 3.76 -34.59 0.97
CA HIS A 109 2.94 -35.65 1.57
C HIS A 109 1.45 -35.47 1.27
N LEU A 110 0.94 -34.23 1.32
CA LEU A 110 -0.44 -33.92 0.94
C LEU A 110 -0.70 -34.17 -0.55
N PHE A 111 0.23 -33.75 -1.40
CA PHE A 111 0.15 -33.95 -2.83
C PHE A 111 0.20 -35.43 -3.21
N ALA A 112 1.09 -36.21 -2.59
CA ALA A 112 1.15 -37.67 -2.75
C ALA A 112 -0.17 -38.33 -2.34
N SER A 113 -0.74 -37.94 -1.20
CA SER A 113 -2.06 -38.44 -0.74
C SER A 113 -3.20 -38.10 -1.69
N GLY A 114 -3.24 -36.87 -2.21
CA GLY A 114 -4.23 -36.45 -3.20
C GLY A 114 -4.10 -37.18 -4.53
N LEU A 115 -2.88 -37.35 -5.03
CA LEU A 115 -2.62 -38.13 -6.25
C LEU A 115 -2.92 -39.61 -6.08
N ASP A 116 -2.68 -40.17 -4.90
CA ASP A 116 -2.98 -41.58 -4.61
C ASP A 116 -4.49 -41.82 -4.60
N LEU A 117 -5.26 -40.88 -4.05
CA LEU A 117 -6.72 -40.90 -4.14
C LEU A 117 -7.20 -40.88 -5.60
N ILE A 118 -6.65 -39.97 -6.42
CA ILE A 118 -6.97 -39.89 -7.85
C ILE A 118 -6.59 -41.18 -8.57
N PHE A 119 -5.43 -41.76 -8.26
CA PHE A 119 -4.97 -43.02 -8.82
C PHE A 119 -5.92 -44.19 -8.51
N LEU A 120 -6.47 -44.25 -7.29
CA LEU A 120 -7.44 -45.29 -6.91
C LEU A 120 -8.76 -45.18 -7.69
N PHE A 121 -9.18 -43.97 -8.09
CA PHE A 121 -10.34 -43.76 -8.96
C PHE A 121 -10.02 -43.93 -10.44
N GLN A 122 -8.82 -43.56 -10.87
CA GLN A 122 -8.35 -43.61 -12.25
C GLN A 122 -6.92 -44.17 -12.31
N PRO A 123 -6.76 -45.51 -12.38
CA PRO A 123 -5.45 -46.15 -12.37
C PRO A 123 -4.65 -45.79 -13.62
N SER A 124 -3.61 -44.97 -13.43
CA SER A 124 -2.67 -44.56 -14.47
C SER A 124 -1.24 -44.70 -13.98
N ALA A 125 -0.37 -45.21 -14.85
CA ALA A 125 1.05 -45.38 -14.53
C ALA A 125 1.76 -44.06 -14.20
N SER A 126 1.32 -42.95 -14.81
CA SER A 126 1.85 -41.62 -14.52
C SER A 126 1.51 -41.18 -13.10
N PHE A 127 0.29 -41.47 -12.60
CA PHE A 127 -0.09 -41.13 -11.24
C PHE A 127 0.62 -42.01 -10.22
N ALA A 128 0.69 -43.34 -10.43
CA ALA A 128 1.45 -44.23 -9.55
C ALA A 128 2.93 -43.80 -9.40
N THR A 129 3.55 -43.42 -10.52
CA THR A 129 4.93 -42.91 -10.54
C THR A 129 5.06 -41.60 -9.77
N ALA A 130 4.15 -40.65 -9.99
CA ALA A 130 4.14 -39.36 -9.30
C ALA A 130 3.90 -39.50 -7.79
N VAL A 131 2.97 -40.37 -7.39
CA VAL A 131 2.69 -40.72 -5.98
C VAL A 131 3.95 -41.23 -5.29
N PHE A 132 4.63 -42.22 -5.87
CA PHE A 132 5.84 -42.77 -5.27
C PHE A 132 6.96 -41.73 -5.15
N TYR A 133 7.28 -40.97 -6.20
CA TYR A 133 8.40 -40.03 -6.15
C TYR A 133 8.13 -38.85 -5.21
N THR A 134 6.91 -38.33 -5.18
CA THR A 134 6.54 -37.24 -4.27
C THR A 134 6.56 -37.71 -2.81
N PHE A 135 6.03 -38.91 -2.53
CA PHE A 135 6.07 -39.54 -1.22
C PHE A 135 7.49 -39.92 -0.76
N PHE A 136 8.35 -40.38 -1.69
CA PHE A 136 9.74 -40.70 -1.42
C PHE A 136 10.52 -39.45 -1.04
N VAL A 137 10.42 -38.39 -1.86
CA VAL A 137 11.11 -37.11 -1.60
C VAL A 137 10.60 -36.48 -0.30
N SER A 138 9.29 -36.50 -0.04
CA SER A 138 8.72 -35.94 1.19
C SER A 138 9.24 -36.65 2.44
N THR A 139 9.30 -37.98 2.42
CA THR A 139 9.77 -38.80 3.55
C THR A 139 11.27 -38.57 3.82
N VAL A 140 12.10 -38.56 2.77
CA VAL A 140 13.54 -38.32 2.90
C VAL A 140 13.81 -36.91 3.42
N MET A 141 13.11 -35.91 2.88
CA MET A 141 13.24 -34.53 3.33
C MET A 141 12.74 -34.33 4.76
N GLY A 142 11.75 -35.12 5.21
CA GLY A 142 11.23 -35.12 6.58
C GLY A 142 12.31 -35.38 7.65
N ILE A 143 13.38 -36.12 7.33
CA ILE A 143 14.53 -36.31 8.23
C ILE A 143 15.21 -34.96 8.52
N PHE A 144 15.49 -34.19 7.46
CA PHE A 144 16.11 -32.87 7.58
C PHE A 144 15.17 -31.86 8.25
N THR A 145 13.86 -31.95 7.98
CA THR A 145 12.84 -31.15 8.66
C THR A 145 12.86 -31.36 10.17
N MET A 146 12.92 -32.61 10.63
CA MET A 146 12.97 -32.91 12.06
C MET A 146 14.26 -32.40 12.71
N PHE A 147 15.41 -32.55 12.06
CA PHE A 147 16.66 -31.98 12.57
C PHE A 147 16.59 -30.46 12.70
N SER A 148 16.07 -29.77 11.68
CA SER A 148 15.84 -28.33 11.73
C SER A 148 14.89 -27.97 12.87
N GLY A 149 13.79 -28.71 13.05
CA GLY A 149 12.80 -28.47 14.09
C GLY A 149 13.34 -28.67 15.51
N ILE A 150 14.18 -29.69 15.73
CA ILE A 150 14.86 -29.93 17.02
C ILE A 150 15.86 -28.80 17.31
N LEU A 151 16.59 -28.34 16.30
CA LEU A 151 17.51 -27.22 16.43
C LEU A 151 16.77 -25.92 16.77
N SER A 152 15.64 -25.63 16.10
CA SER A 152 14.77 -24.50 16.44
C SER A 152 14.22 -24.61 17.86
N TRP A 153 13.84 -25.82 18.28
CA TRP A 153 13.32 -26.08 19.61
C TRP A 153 14.38 -25.83 20.70
N TRP A 154 15.60 -26.30 20.49
CA TRP A 154 16.72 -26.03 21.40
C TRP A 154 17.05 -24.54 21.49
N ILE A 155 17.13 -23.84 20.35
CA ILE A 155 17.54 -22.44 20.30
C ILE A 155 16.46 -21.50 20.85
N ASN A 156 15.20 -21.71 20.52
CA ASN A 156 14.12 -20.78 20.87
C ASN A 156 13.44 -21.12 22.20
N TYR A 157 13.50 -22.37 22.64
CA TYR A 157 12.75 -22.84 23.81
C TYR A 157 13.60 -23.63 24.80
N GLN A 158 14.93 -23.72 24.63
CA GLN A 158 15.85 -24.43 25.54
C GLN A 158 15.43 -25.87 25.85
N LEU A 159 14.82 -26.56 24.88
CA LEU A 159 14.23 -27.91 25.06
C LEU A 159 13.10 -27.99 26.10
N ALA A 160 12.42 -26.89 26.38
CA ALA A 160 11.24 -26.88 27.24
C ALA A 160 10.13 -27.76 26.65
N LEU A 161 9.61 -28.69 27.45
CA LEU A 161 8.57 -29.62 27.06
C LEU A 161 7.19 -29.02 27.33
N ASN A 162 6.46 -28.70 26.27
CA ASN A 162 5.04 -28.35 26.33
C ASN A 162 4.20 -29.46 25.66
N HIS A 163 2.96 -29.64 26.11
CA HIS A 163 1.99 -30.61 25.59
C HIS A 163 1.79 -30.51 24.06
N ILE A 164 1.85 -29.30 23.49
CA ILE A 164 1.77 -29.07 22.03
C ILE A 164 2.98 -29.68 21.32
N LEU A 165 4.17 -29.48 21.88
CA LEU A 165 5.42 -29.94 21.29
C LEU A 165 5.57 -31.46 21.40
N VAL A 166 5.18 -32.06 22.52
CA VAL A 166 5.14 -33.52 22.69
C VAL A 166 4.28 -34.16 21.58
N LYS A 167 3.10 -33.59 21.31
CA LYS A 167 2.25 -34.05 20.20
C LYS A 167 2.94 -33.90 18.85
N LYS A 168 3.57 -32.75 18.58
CA LYS A 168 4.30 -32.51 17.33
C LYS A 168 5.44 -33.51 17.12
N LEU A 169 6.19 -33.87 18.17
CA LEU A 169 7.28 -34.84 18.10
C LEU A 169 6.75 -36.25 17.82
N ILE A 170 5.68 -36.67 18.50
CA ILE A 170 5.03 -37.97 18.29
C ILE A 170 4.59 -38.11 16.83
N PHE A 171 3.81 -37.14 16.31
CA PHE A 171 3.33 -37.21 14.94
C PHE A 171 4.45 -37.11 13.90
N SER A 172 5.55 -36.39 14.19
CA SER A 172 6.71 -36.32 13.28
C SER A 172 7.40 -37.67 13.15
N VAL A 173 7.65 -38.33 14.28
CA VAL A 173 8.27 -39.67 14.31
C VAL A 173 7.34 -40.71 13.68
N THR A 174 6.04 -40.67 13.97
CA THR A 174 5.06 -41.57 13.36
C THR A 174 5.02 -41.39 11.83
N THR A 175 5.00 -40.14 11.34
CA THR A 175 4.98 -39.85 9.90
C THR A 175 6.23 -40.39 9.21
N LEU A 176 7.41 -40.22 9.82
CA LEU A 176 8.66 -40.73 9.26
C LEU A 176 8.67 -42.27 9.20
N ILE A 177 8.25 -42.95 10.27
CA ILE A 177 8.20 -44.42 10.32
C ILE A 177 7.25 -44.95 9.25
N LEU A 178 6.06 -44.37 9.13
CA LEU A 178 5.09 -44.72 8.10
C LEU A 178 5.66 -44.49 6.69
N GLY A 179 6.31 -43.34 6.48
CA GLY A 179 7.01 -43.03 5.23
C GLY A 179 8.02 -44.11 4.83
N ILE A 180 8.90 -44.50 5.76
CA ILE A 180 9.93 -45.52 5.53
C ILE A 180 9.29 -46.88 5.22
N ILE A 181 8.25 -47.28 5.96
CA ILE A 181 7.54 -48.54 5.71
C ILE A 181 6.89 -48.53 4.32
N GLY A 182 6.22 -47.44 3.94
CA GLY A 182 5.60 -47.30 2.61
C GLY A 182 6.62 -47.40 1.47
N ILE A 183 7.80 -46.77 1.64
CA ILE A 183 8.90 -46.89 0.68
C ILE A 183 9.40 -48.34 0.59
N ILE A 184 9.59 -49.03 1.71
CA ILE A 184 10.05 -50.43 1.72
C ILE A 184 9.03 -51.35 1.04
N ILE A 185 7.73 -51.17 1.28
CA ILE A 185 6.68 -51.96 0.63
C ILE A 185 6.76 -51.80 -0.89
N TYR A 186 6.90 -50.57 -1.39
CA TYR A 186 7.03 -50.30 -2.82
C TYR A 186 8.33 -50.82 -3.43
N LEU A 187 9.47 -50.68 -2.73
CA LEU A 187 10.76 -51.14 -3.26
C LEU A 187 10.86 -52.67 -3.33
N ASN A 188 10.14 -53.38 -2.47
CA ASN A 188 10.07 -54.85 -2.52
C ASN A 188 9.25 -55.37 -3.70
N ASP A 189 8.16 -54.67 -4.05
CA ASP A 189 7.34 -54.98 -5.22
C ASP A 189 6.68 -53.70 -5.76
N PRO A 190 7.24 -53.05 -6.80
CA PRO A 190 6.62 -51.85 -7.39
C PRO A 190 5.24 -52.12 -8.00
N GLY A 191 4.93 -53.40 -8.31
CA GLY A 191 3.62 -53.81 -8.77
C GLY A 191 2.53 -53.70 -7.69
N VAL A 192 2.90 -53.59 -6.41
CA VAL A 192 2.00 -53.54 -5.25
C VAL A 192 0.92 -52.47 -5.39
N VAL A 193 1.21 -51.37 -6.08
CA VAL A 193 0.27 -50.25 -6.30
C VAL A 193 -0.91 -50.60 -7.22
N TYR A 194 -0.81 -51.66 -8.04
CA TYR A 194 -1.89 -52.08 -8.94
C TYR A 194 -2.66 -53.30 -8.43
N LEU A 195 -2.25 -53.86 -7.29
CA LEU A 195 -2.82 -55.09 -6.75
C LEU A 195 -3.95 -54.77 -5.77
N THR A 196 -4.77 -55.77 -5.44
CA THR A 196 -5.76 -55.68 -4.34
C THR A 196 -5.34 -56.55 -3.14
N THR A 197 -4.03 -56.80 -3.03
CA THR A 197 -3.46 -57.63 -1.96
C THR A 197 -3.31 -56.84 -0.67
N LEU A 198 -3.16 -57.53 0.45
CA LEU A 198 -3.00 -56.89 1.76
C LEU A 198 -1.82 -55.88 1.79
N PRO A 199 -0.64 -56.16 1.20
CA PRO A 199 0.44 -55.16 1.08
C PRO A 199 0.05 -53.90 0.29
N SER A 200 -0.82 -54.03 -0.73
CA SER A 200 -1.34 -52.88 -1.49
C SER A 200 -2.23 -51.99 -0.64
N ILE A 201 -3.17 -52.61 0.09
CA ILE A 201 -4.06 -51.89 1.02
C ILE A 201 -3.22 -51.16 2.08
N PHE A 202 -2.16 -51.79 2.60
CA PHE A 202 -1.25 -51.15 3.52
C PHE A 202 -0.46 -50.00 2.88
N TYR A 203 0.02 -50.15 1.64
CA TYR A 203 0.76 -49.10 0.94
C TYR A 203 -0.08 -47.83 0.75
N HIS A 204 -1.27 -47.95 0.15
CA HIS A 204 -2.19 -46.82 -0.06
C HIS A 204 -2.68 -46.24 1.27
N GLY A 205 -2.99 -47.10 2.24
CA GLY A 205 -3.39 -46.68 3.59
C GLY A 205 -2.30 -45.88 4.31
N ILE A 206 -1.02 -46.24 4.14
CA ILE A 206 0.13 -45.51 4.67
C ILE A 206 0.24 -44.11 4.05
N ILE A 207 0.13 -44.01 2.72
CA ILE A 207 0.23 -42.72 2.02
C ILE A 207 -0.88 -41.78 2.50
N PHE A 208 -2.11 -42.26 2.56
CA PHE A 208 -3.24 -41.48 3.06
C PHE A 208 -3.05 -41.06 4.53
N LEU A 209 -2.61 -41.98 5.38
CA LEU A 209 -2.37 -41.72 6.79
C LEU A 209 -1.27 -40.67 7.00
N THR A 210 -0.19 -40.68 6.20
CA THR A 210 0.84 -39.64 6.28
C THR A 210 0.30 -38.26 5.88
N GLY A 211 -0.63 -38.20 4.91
CA GLY A 211 -1.33 -36.96 4.57
C GLY A 211 -2.09 -36.38 5.76
N ILE A 212 -2.76 -37.21 6.54
CA ILE A 212 -3.47 -36.79 7.77
C ILE A 212 -2.49 -36.34 8.84
N THR A 213 -1.41 -37.10 9.08
CA THR A 213 -0.46 -36.76 10.14
C THR A 213 0.28 -35.45 9.85
N VAL A 214 0.57 -35.12 8.59
CA VAL A 214 1.18 -33.81 8.25
C VAL A 214 0.22 -32.62 8.42
N ILE A 215 -1.09 -32.80 8.25
CA ILE A 215 -2.10 -31.78 8.59
C ILE A 215 -2.07 -31.49 10.09
N ILE A 216 -2.03 -32.53 10.91
CA ILE A 216 -1.93 -32.41 12.36
C ILE A 216 -0.62 -31.69 12.76
N LEU A 217 0.49 -32.02 12.09
CA LEU A 217 1.77 -31.33 12.28
C LEU A 217 1.71 -29.85 11.90
N GLY A 218 1.03 -29.51 10.81
CA GLY A 218 0.78 -28.13 10.40
C GLY A 218 -0.05 -27.36 11.43
N TYR A 219 -1.14 -27.96 11.93
CA TYR A 219 -2.00 -27.37 12.95
C TYR A 219 -1.26 -27.07 14.26
N TYR A 220 -0.52 -28.05 14.80
CA TYR A 220 0.25 -27.83 16.02
C TYR A 220 1.48 -26.93 15.79
N GLY A 221 2.00 -26.88 14.55
CA GLY A 221 2.99 -25.88 14.12
C GLY A 221 2.43 -24.47 14.23
N GLY A 222 1.23 -24.23 13.71
CA GLY A 222 0.54 -22.94 13.83
C GLY A 222 0.25 -22.55 15.28
N LYS A 223 -0.23 -23.49 16.12
CA LYS A 223 -0.47 -23.20 17.55
C LYS A 223 0.77 -22.79 18.35
N LEU A 224 1.96 -23.25 17.94
CA LEU A 224 3.23 -22.83 18.56
C LEU A 224 3.60 -21.39 18.19
N THR A 225 3.21 -20.95 17.00
CA THR A 225 3.48 -19.60 16.47
C THR A 225 2.41 -18.59 16.90
N TRP A 226 1.15 -19.03 16.99
CA TRP A 226 -0.01 -18.22 17.40
C TRP A 226 -0.78 -18.93 18.52
N PRO A 227 -0.33 -18.82 19.79
CA PRO A 227 -1.08 -19.35 20.91
C PRO A 227 -2.41 -18.58 21.06
N ASN A 228 -3.54 -19.29 21.05
CA ASN A 228 -4.88 -18.69 21.25
C ASN A 228 -4.92 -17.94 22.59
N SER A 229 -5.12 -16.62 22.55
CA SER A 229 -5.06 -15.73 23.71
C SER A 229 -6.28 -15.81 24.67
N THR A 230 -7.18 -16.78 24.52
CA THR A 230 -8.47 -16.77 25.24
C THR A 230 -8.84 -18.04 26.01
N GLU A 231 -8.17 -19.18 25.81
CA GLU A 231 -8.59 -20.46 26.43
C GLU A 231 -7.60 -21.08 27.44
N ASP A 232 -6.29 -20.87 27.32
CA ASP A 232 -5.31 -21.53 28.20
C ASP A 232 -5.11 -20.84 29.57
N THR A 233 -5.65 -19.64 29.78
CA THR A 233 -5.56 -18.91 31.07
C THR A 233 -6.71 -19.19 32.04
N ARG A 234 -7.74 -19.97 31.67
CA ARG A 234 -8.90 -20.26 32.54
C ARG A 234 -8.81 -21.55 33.35
N LYS A 235 -7.76 -22.36 33.21
CA LYS A 235 -7.65 -23.64 33.95
C LYS A 235 -6.91 -23.57 35.28
N ASP A 236 -6.20 -22.49 35.58
CA ASP A 236 -5.33 -22.39 36.78
C ASP A 236 -5.84 -21.46 37.88
N ILE A 237 -7.12 -21.05 37.86
CA ILE A 237 -7.74 -20.32 38.97
C ILE A 237 -8.96 -21.10 39.46
N LYS A 238 -8.70 -22.06 40.35
CA LYS A 238 -9.71 -22.58 41.27
C LYS A 238 -9.71 -21.73 42.54
N ASP A 239 -10.92 -21.34 42.94
CA ASP A 239 -11.36 -20.90 44.26
C ASP A 239 -10.40 -20.04 45.08
N ASP A 240 -10.69 -18.74 45.15
CA ASP A 240 -11.07 -18.13 46.43
C ASP A 240 -11.62 -16.71 46.22
N THR A 241 -12.89 -16.54 46.59
CA THR A 241 -13.53 -15.33 47.14
C THR A 241 -13.29 -13.99 46.45
N ILE A 242 -14.15 -13.56 45.51
CA ILE A 242 -14.40 -12.11 45.24
C ILE A 242 -15.86 -11.87 44.82
N ASP A 243 -16.63 -11.40 45.80
CA ASP A 243 -17.57 -10.25 45.80
C ASP A 243 -18.52 -10.01 44.60
N ASP A 244 -19.83 -10.06 44.89
CA ASP A 244 -21.00 -9.86 44.03
C ASP A 244 -21.19 -8.40 43.52
N SER A 245 -20.11 -7.69 43.20
CA SER A 245 -20.14 -6.31 42.73
C SER A 245 -19.72 -6.13 41.26
N LYS A 246 -19.56 -7.23 40.50
CA LYS A 246 -19.11 -7.20 39.09
C LYS A 246 -20.02 -7.88 38.06
N GLU A 247 -21.24 -8.27 38.42
CA GLU A 247 -22.22 -8.79 37.46
C GLU A 247 -23.08 -7.72 36.76
N GLU A 248 -23.03 -6.45 37.18
CA GLU A 248 -23.68 -5.35 36.44
C GLU A 248 -22.82 -4.73 35.33
N MET A 249 -21.55 -5.14 35.19
CA MET A 249 -20.59 -4.53 34.24
C MET A 249 -20.23 -5.43 33.05
N LYS A 250 -21.13 -6.35 32.66
CA LYS A 250 -21.02 -7.18 31.45
C LYS A 250 -22.28 -7.17 30.58
N LYS A 251 -22.98 -6.04 30.59
CA LYS A 251 -23.95 -5.64 29.57
C LYS A 251 -23.72 -4.16 29.25
N GLU A 252 -22.53 -3.82 28.77
CA GLU A 252 -22.34 -2.60 27.98
C GLU A 252 -22.22 -3.05 26.52
N THR A 253 -23.36 -3.21 25.86
CA THR A 253 -23.86 -2.25 24.85
C THR A 253 -22.75 -1.75 23.95
N ILE A 254 -22.82 -2.15 22.68
CA ILE A 254 -22.51 -1.31 21.51
C ILE A 254 -22.55 0.16 21.94
N SER A 255 -21.46 0.91 21.74
CA SER A 255 -21.38 2.28 22.25
C SER A 255 -22.64 3.06 21.81
N PRO A 256 -23.22 3.88 22.71
CA PRO A 256 -24.38 4.70 22.36
C PRO A 256 -24.12 5.60 21.14
N THR A 257 -22.85 5.91 20.87
CA THR A 257 -22.39 6.69 19.72
C THR A 257 -22.52 5.98 18.36
N MET A 258 -22.53 4.64 18.30
CA MET A 258 -22.87 3.94 17.03
C MET A 258 -24.38 3.90 16.74
N LYS A 259 -25.23 4.13 17.75
CA LYS A 259 -26.68 4.28 17.56
C LYS A 259 -27.09 5.67 17.06
N GLU A 260 -26.18 6.65 17.12
CA GLU A 260 -26.44 8.04 16.73
C GLU A 260 -25.73 8.47 15.44
N MET A 261 -25.21 7.53 14.63
CA MET A 261 -25.01 7.84 13.22
C MET A 261 -26.36 7.81 12.51
N ASN A 262 -27.12 8.90 12.66
CA ASN A 262 -28.22 9.25 11.77
C ASN A 262 -27.65 9.62 10.39
N ILE A 263 -27.00 8.66 9.70
CA ILE A 263 -26.86 8.75 8.25
C ILE A 263 -28.24 8.32 7.72
N PRO A 264 -29.04 9.24 7.16
CA PRO A 264 -30.38 8.88 6.70
C PRO A 264 -30.27 7.81 5.61
N PHE A 265 -30.79 6.61 5.90
CA PHE A 265 -31.01 5.58 4.89
C PHE A 265 -31.96 6.14 3.83
N GLN A 266 -31.46 6.34 2.60
CA GLN A 266 -32.29 6.82 1.50
C GLN A 266 -32.81 5.63 0.71
N SER A 267 -34.14 5.44 0.75
CA SER A 267 -34.84 4.34 0.08
C SER A 267 -35.05 4.56 -1.42
N VAL A 268 -34.83 5.78 -1.92
CA VAL A 268 -35.04 6.15 -3.33
C VAL A 268 -34.02 7.19 -3.75
N ILE A 269 -33.53 7.11 -5.00
CA ILE A 269 -32.87 8.21 -5.72
C ILE A 269 -33.88 9.36 -5.87
N SER A 270 -34.14 10.06 -4.77
CA SER A 270 -35.07 11.20 -4.68
C SER A 270 -34.30 12.52 -4.73
N LYS A 271 -33.00 12.48 -4.43
CA LYS A 271 -32.07 13.58 -4.57
C LYS A 271 -31.26 13.44 -5.87
N SER A 272 -30.98 14.58 -6.51
CA SER A 272 -30.01 14.71 -7.59
C SER A 272 -28.63 14.13 -7.20
N PRO A 273 -27.75 13.84 -8.18
CA PRO A 273 -26.36 13.49 -7.91
C PRO A 273 -25.71 14.47 -6.93
N VAL A 274 -24.75 14.00 -6.10
CA VAL A 274 -24.05 14.93 -5.21
C VAL A 274 -23.31 15.95 -6.06
N SER A 275 -23.55 17.23 -5.76
CA SER A 275 -22.68 18.30 -6.22
C SER A 275 -21.39 18.25 -5.41
N LEU A 276 -20.26 18.14 -6.09
CA LEU A 276 -18.96 18.31 -5.44
C LEU A 276 -18.87 19.70 -4.80
N PRO A 277 -18.17 19.85 -3.67
CA PRO A 277 -17.89 21.15 -3.09
C PRO A 277 -17.25 22.08 -4.13
N GLN A 278 -17.64 23.36 -4.12
CA GLN A 278 -16.95 24.37 -4.92
C GLN A 278 -15.64 24.72 -4.24
N ASN A 279 -14.59 23.97 -4.56
CA ASN A 279 -13.23 24.28 -4.13
C ASN A 279 -12.63 25.31 -5.09
N GLU A 280 -12.04 26.38 -4.56
CA GLU A 280 -11.30 27.33 -5.40
C GLU A 280 -10.08 26.63 -6.00
N GLU A 281 -10.12 26.42 -7.32
CA GLU A 281 -8.96 25.88 -8.03
C GLU A 281 -7.73 26.78 -7.83
N VAL A 282 -6.57 26.14 -7.90
CA VAL A 282 -5.30 26.83 -7.81
C VAL A 282 -5.09 27.55 -9.14
N ASN A 283 -5.13 28.89 -9.13
CA ASN A 283 -4.93 29.69 -10.34
C ASN A 283 -3.46 29.62 -10.77
N ILE A 284 -3.24 29.06 -11.96
CA ILE A 284 -1.92 28.87 -12.59
C ILE A 284 -1.70 29.83 -13.78
N ASP A 285 -2.60 30.79 -14.00
CA ASP A 285 -2.58 31.67 -15.18
C ASP A 285 -1.44 32.68 -15.12
N GLY A 286 -0.82 32.92 -16.27
CA GLY A 286 0.25 33.88 -16.51
C GLY A 286 1.64 33.35 -16.19
N LYS A 287 2.67 34.07 -16.65
CA LYS A 287 4.06 33.62 -16.59
C LYS A 287 4.53 33.42 -15.13
N SER A 288 4.93 32.20 -14.81
CA SER A 288 5.61 31.84 -13.57
C SER A 288 7.13 31.91 -13.77
N HIS A 289 7.85 32.39 -12.76
CA HIS A 289 9.29 32.16 -12.68
C HIS A 289 9.51 30.92 -11.81
N SER A 290 10.25 29.93 -12.31
CA SER A 290 10.50 28.69 -11.56
C SER A 290 11.95 28.25 -11.70
N ILE A 291 12.47 27.61 -10.66
CA ILE A 291 13.75 26.89 -10.69
C ILE A 291 13.47 25.40 -10.52
N SER A 292 14.19 24.61 -11.31
CA SER A 292 14.21 23.15 -11.28
C SER A 292 15.50 22.62 -10.64
N ILE A 293 15.34 21.85 -9.57
CA ILE A 293 16.40 21.24 -8.79
C ILE A 293 16.26 19.73 -8.93
N LEU A 294 17.23 19.09 -9.59
CA LEU A 294 17.26 17.64 -9.71
C LEU A 294 18.24 17.05 -8.70
N ILE A 295 17.82 16.02 -7.97
CA ILE A 295 18.66 15.27 -7.05
C ILE A 295 18.86 13.88 -7.64
N GLY A 296 20.10 13.41 -7.75
CA GLY A 296 20.42 12.12 -8.34
C GLY A 296 21.34 11.26 -7.49
N GLY A 297 21.09 9.95 -7.47
CA GLY A 297 21.95 8.97 -6.79
C GLY A 297 21.35 7.58 -6.74
N ALA A 298 22.09 6.61 -6.20
CA ALA A 298 21.65 5.24 -6.05
C ALA A 298 20.56 5.07 -4.98
N ALA A 299 19.72 4.04 -5.13
CA ALA A 299 18.78 3.68 -4.08
C ALA A 299 19.52 3.40 -2.75
N GLY A 300 19.15 4.15 -1.70
CA GLY A 300 19.77 4.07 -0.37
C GLY A 300 20.72 5.23 -0.02
N THR A 301 20.98 6.18 -0.92
CA THR A 301 21.80 7.38 -0.63
C THR A 301 21.06 8.48 0.13
N GLY A 302 19.74 8.34 0.31
CA GLY A 302 18.93 9.29 1.09
C GLY A 302 18.20 10.36 0.26
N ILE A 303 18.07 10.19 -1.06
CA ILE A 303 17.35 11.12 -1.96
C ILE A 303 15.95 11.49 -1.42
N LYS A 304 15.18 10.50 -0.96
CA LYS A 304 13.84 10.74 -0.37
C LYS A 304 13.92 11.59 0.90
N THR A 305 14.94 11.38 1.74
CA THR A 305 15.16 12.20 2.94
C THR A 305 15.47 13.64 2.54
N LEU A 306 16.33 13.84 1.53
CA LEU A 306 16.66 15.17 1.02
C LEU A 306 15.43 15.87 0.39
N GLU A 307 14.62 15.16 -0.39
CA GLU A 307 13.34 15.63 -0.93
C GLU A 307 12.42 16.13 0.19
N ASN A 308 12.23 15.33 1.26
CA ASN A 308 11.37 15.69 2.39
C ASN A 308 11.86 16.95 3.12
N ILE A 309 13.17 17.07 3.34
CA ILE A 309 13.78 18.23 3.99
C ILE A 309 13.55 19.48 3.12
N LEU A 310 13.91 19.39 1.84
CA LEU A 310 13.91 20.53 0.91
C LEU A 310 12.51 21.00 0.57
N SER A 311 11.61 20.09 0.20
CA SER A 311 10.24 20.44 -0.18
C SER A 311 9.51 21.18 0.97
N ALA A 312 9.65 20.69 2.20
CA ALA A 312 9.08 21.35 3.38
C ALA A 312 9.77 22.68 3.69
N ALA A 313 11.09 22.79 3.53
CA ALA A 313 11.84 24.01 3.78
C ALA A 313 11.56 25.11 2.74
N PHE A 314 11.44 24.77 1.45
CA PHE A 314 11.08 25.72 0.40
C PHE A 314 9.65 26.22 0.55
N LYS A 315 8.69 25.35 0.89
CA LYS A 315 7.33 25.76 1.24
C LYS A 315 7.34 26.79 2.37
N ARG A 316 8.04 26.50 3.48
CA ARG A 316 8.22 27.42 4.61
C ARG A 316 8.98 28.70 4.26
N SER A 317 9.70 28.72 3.15
CA SER A 317 10.36 29.92 2.63
C SER A 317 9.44 30.76 1.76
N GLY A 318 8.20 30.31 1.51
CA GLY A 318 7.17 31.01 0.76
C GLY A 318 7.12 30.67 -0.73
N TYR A 319 7.69 29.54 -1.15
CA TYR A 319 7.63 29.08 -2.53
C TYR A 319 6.50 28.09 -2.76
N PHE A 320 5.93 28.09 -3.97
CA PHE A 320 5.16 26.96 -4.45
C PHE A 320 6.11 25.82 -4.79
N VAL A 321 5.76 24.60 -4.38
CA VAL A 321 6.64 23.43 -4.50
C VAL A 321 5.91 22.32 -5.27
N PHE A 322 6.62 21.75 -6.23
CA PHE A 322 6.24 20.53 -6.93
C PHE A 322 7.40 19.55 -6.90
N SER A 323 7.16 18.27 -6.62
CA SER A 323 8.18 17.23 -6.68
C SER A 323 7.67 16.01 -7.43
N THR A 324 8.54 15.39 -8.21
CA THR A 324 8.29 14.09 -8.82
C THR A 324 9.55 13.23 -8.83
N LYS A 325 9.39 11.91 -8.90
CA LYS A 325 10.49 10.97 -8.71
C LYS A 325 10.53 9.90 -9.78
N GLU A 326 11.76 9.54 -10.12
CA GLU A 326 12.10 8.55 -11.11
C GLU A 326 12.99 7.52 -10.44
N TYR A 327 12.50 6.29 -10.31
CA TYR A 327 13.25 5.23 -9.65
C TYR A 327 13.20 3.95 -10.47
N MET A 328 14.24 3.13 -10.31
CA MET A 328 14.31 1.82 -10.93
C MET A 328 13.62 0.78 -10.06
N SER A 329 13.12 -0.30 -10.67
CA SER A 329 12.56 -1.46 -9.97
C SER A 329 13.65 -2.30 -9.27
N ARG A 330 14.38 -1.68 -8.34
CA ARG A 330 15.48 -2.26 -7.56
C ARG A 330 15.46 -1.68 -6.14
N VAL A 331 15.65 -2.55 -5.14
CA VAL A 331 15.66 -2.15 -3.72
C VAL A 331 16.95 -1.42 -3.34
N ARG A 332 18.08 -1.73 -3.99
CA ARG A 332 19.39 -1.08 -3.79
C ARG A 332 20.11 -0.89 -5.12
N GLY A 333 20.89 0.19 -5.22
CA GLY A 333 21.62 0.55 -6.45
C GLY A 333 20.74 1.21 -7.50
N GLY A 334 21.21 1.21 -8.76
CA GLY A 334 20.57 1.94 -9.86
C GLY A 334 20.89 3.44 -9.82
N SER A 335 20.25 4.20 -10.70
CA SER A 335 20.26 5.66 -10.68
C SER A 335 18.83 6.13 -10.55
N ASN A 336 18.52 6.73 -9.40
CA ASN A 336 17.22 7.33 -9.12
C ASN A 336 17.38 8.84 -9.15
N THR A 337 16.33 9.53 -9.57
CA THR A 337 16.29 10.99 -9.54
C THR A 337 15.01 11.49 -8.89
N THR A 338 15.08 12.69 -8.34
CA THR A 338 13.92 13.42 -7.82
C THR A 338 14.03 14.84 -8.29
N LEU A 339 13.06 15.26 -9.08
CA LEU A 339 12.93 16.62 -9.57
C LEU A 339 12.07 17.40 -8.59
N LEU A 340 12.62 18.49 -8.07
CA LEU A 340 11.94 19.47 -7.25
C LEU A 340 11.87 20.78 -8.02
N ARG A 341 10.69 21.37 -8.16
CA ARG A 341 10.50 22.70 -8.73
C ARG A 341 10.02 23.65 -7.64
N ILE A 342 10.59 24.85 -7.63
CA ILE A 342 10.12 25.96 -6.79
C ILE A 342 9.71 27.13 -7.67
N SER A 343 8.63 27.83 -7.32
CA SER A 343 8.11 28.94 -8.11
C SER A 343 7.46 30.04 -7.27
N ASP A 344 7.34 31.22 -7.87
CA ASP A 344 6.56 32.35 -7.36
C ASP A 344 5.06 32.22 -7.62
N ARG A 345 4.64 31.19 -8.37
CA ARG A 345 3.25 30.86 -8.68
C ARG A 345 3.02 29.36 -8.59
N PRO A 346 1.77 28.91 -8.47
CA PRO A 346 1.50 27.49 -8.44
C PRO A 346 1.97 26.80 -9.73
N ILE A 347 2.61 25.65 -9.56
CA ILE A 347 3.11 24.77 -10.61
C ILE A 347 2.69 23.34 -10.28
N ILE A 348 2.33 22.56 -11.29
CA ILE A 348 1.64 21.26 -11.18
C ILE A 348 2.15 20.19 -12.16
N ALA A 349 3.26 20.45 -12.87
CA ALA A 349 3.88 19.53 -13.81
C ALA A 349 5.41 19.41 -13.62
N PRO A 350 6.09 18.42 -14.21
CA PRO A 350 7.54 18.39 -14.27
C PRO A 350 8.08 19.15 -15.50
N CYS A 351 9.37 19.49 -15.47
CA CYS A 351 10.15 20.01 -16.60
C CYS A 351 11.34 19.09 -16.91
N TRP A 352 11.76 19.07 -18.16
CA TRP A 352 12.85 18.24 -18.63
C TRP A 352 14.21 18.85 -18.27
N TYR A 353 14.39 20.11 -18.64
CA TYR A 353 15.62 20.85 -18.39
C TYR A 353 15.77 21.20 -16.91
N VAL A 354 17.02 21.22 -16.44
CA VAL A 354 17.37 21.35 -15.02
C VAL A 354 18.27 22.55 -14.80
N ASP A 355 17.91 23.43 -13.86
CA ASP A 355 18.71 24.60 -13.50
C ASP A 355 19.84 24.24 -12.52
N LEU A 356 19.55 23.36 -11.55
CA LEU A 356 20.51 22.88 -10.56
C LEU A 356 20.44 21.37 -10.41
N PHE A 357 21.58 20.67 -10.52
CA PHE A 357 21.69 19.23 -10.29
C PHE A 357 22.58 18.92 -9.08
N ILE A 358 22.08 18.09 -8.17
CA ILE A 358 22.81 17.54 -7.01
C ILE A 358 23.12 16.08 -7.28
N ALA A 359 24.39 15.77 -7.56
CA ALA A 359 24.88 14.42 -7.82
C ALA A 359 25.47 13.80 -6.55
N LEU A 360 24.80 12.78 -5.99
CA LEU A 360 25.28 12.04 -4.83
C LEU A 360 26.19 10.86 -5.20
N ASP A 361 26.22 10.46 -6.48
CA ASP A 361 27.11 9.42 -7.01
C ASP A 361 27.44 9.61 -8.51
N THR A 362 28.42 8.84 -8.99
CA THR A 362 28.89 8.89 -10.40
C THR A 362 27.85 8.47 -11.41
N PRO A 363 27.11 7.35 -11.23
CA PRO A 363 26.08 6.95 -12.17
C PRO A 363 24.99 8.00 -12.41
N ALA A 364 24.67 8.85 -11.43
CA ALA A 364 23.66 9.89 -11.58
C ALA A 364 24.01 10.93 -12.67
N LEU A 365 25.29 11.25 -12.87
CA LEU A 365 25.69 12.25 -13.88
C LEU A 365 25.46 11.77 -15.30
N SER A 366 25.84 10.53 -15.59
CA SER A 366 25.61 9.94 -16.90
C SER A 366 24.12 9.79 -17.20
N HIS A 367 23.29 9.60 -16.17
CA HIS A 367 21.84 9.44 -16.33
C HIS A 367 21.12 10.74 -16.72
N VAL A 368 21.65 11.90 -16.35
CA VAL A 368 20.95 13.19 -16.50
C VAL A 368 21.55 14.11 -17.57
N GLN A 369 22.55 13.64 -18.32
CA GLN A 369 23.30 14.47 -19.26
C GLN A 369 22.41 15.20 -20.29
N GLU A 370 21.34 14.56 -20.77
CA GLU A 370 20.39 15.14 -21.73
C GLU A 370 19.46 16.21 -21.13
N ARG A 371 19.52 16.42 -19.81
CA ARG A 371 18.71 17.38 -19.05
C ARG A 371 19.51 18.62 -18.63
N LEU A 372 20.83 18.55 -18.74
CA LEU A 372 21.73 19.64 -18.41
C LEU A 372 21.95 20.56 -19.63
N THR A 373 22.02 21.86 -19.36
CA THR A 373 22.31 22.92 -20.32
C THR A 373 23.64 23.59 -19.95
N GLU A 374 24.11 24.53 -20.78
CA GLU A 374 25.31 25.32 -20.46
C GLU A 374 25.14 26.20 -19.21
N ASP A 375 23.90 26.57 -18.88
CA ASP A 375 23.57 27.40 -17.72
C ASP A 375 23.31 26.58 -16.44
N SER A 376 23.24 25.25 -16.56
CA SER A 376 22.94 24.34 -15.45
C SER A 376 24.08 24.29 -14.44
N VAL A 377 23.75 24.48 -13.17
CA VAL A 377 24.70 24.36 -12.05
C VAL A 377 24.74 22.93 -11.57
N VAL A 378 25.93 22.31 -11.53
CA VAL A 378 26.11 20.94 -11.05
C VAL A 378 26.92 20.93 -9.76
N LEU A 379 26.29 20.45 -8.69
CA LEU A 379 26.91 20.19 -7.39
C LEU A 379 27.11 18.68 -7.25
N ALA A 380 28.34 18.22 -7.04
CA ALA A 380 28.62 16.79 -6.88
C ALA A 380 29.41 16.52 -5.59
N ASP A 381 29.21 15.35 -5.00
CA ASP A 381 30.10 14.88 -3.94
C ASP A 381 31.53 14.74 -4.46
N GLU A 382 32.53 15.07 -3.63
CA GLU A 382 33.94 15.07 -4.02
C GLU A 382 34.48 13.70 -4.50
N ASN A 383 33.80 12.60 -4.16
CA ASN A 383 34.16 11.27 -4.59
C ASN A 383 33.58 10.90 -5.97
N VAL A 384 32.84 11.81 -6.60
CA VAL A 384 32.21 11.56 -7.88
C VAL A 384 33.20 11.85 -9.01
N GLU A 385 33.36 10.90 -9.93
CA GLU A 385 34.26 11.01 -11.06
C GLU A 385 33.62 11.82 -12.20
N HIS A 386 34.39 12.71 -12.82
CA HIS A 386 33.90 13.64 -13.84
C HIS A 386 34.94 13.86 -14.94
N GLU A 387 34.53 13.75 -16.21
CA GLU A 387 35.44 14.00 -17.35
C GLU A 387 34.99 15.15 -18.28
N GLN A 388 33.79 15.73 -18.13
CA GLN A 388 33.22 16.57 -19.21
C GLN A 388 32.32 17.76 -18.80
N ILE A 389 31.99 17.96 -17.52
CA ILE A 389 31.01 18.97 -17.08
C ILE A 389 31.66 19.91 -16.06
N GLN A 390 31.35 21.21 -16.11
CA GLN A 390 31.75 22.16 -15.07
C GLN A 390 31.00 21.83 -13.78
N ILE A 391 31.70 21.24 -12.81
CA ILE A 391 31.11 20.74 -11.57
C ILE A 391 31.74 21.45 -10.39
N THR A 392 30.88 21.84 -9.45
CA THR A 392 31.30 22.30 -8.12
C THR A 392 31.39 21.08 -7.21
N SER A 393 32.62 20.71 -6.86
CA SER A 393 32.88 19.61 -5.93
C SER A 393 32.60 20.02 -4.49
N ILE A 394 31.78 19.22 -3.79
CA ILE A 394 31.33 19.47 -2.42
C ILE A 394 31.73 18.26 -1.54
N PRO A 395 32.34 18.45 -0.36
CA PRO A 395 32.78 17.36 0.51
C PRO A 395 31.63 16.71 1.31
N MET A 396 30.50 16.37 0.68
CA MET A 396 29.26 15.99 1.38
C MET A 396 29.45 14.75 2.27
N ASN A 397 29.93 13.64 1.69
CA ASN A 397 30.15 12.38 2.39
C ASN A 397 31.28 12.47 3.42
N HIS A 398 32.32 13.23 3.12
CA HIS A 398 33.46 13.41 4.01
C HIS A 398 33.07 14.21 5.25
N THR A 399 32.47 15.39 5.07
CA THR A 399 32.01 16.22 6.19
C THR A 399 30.93 15.52 7.02
N ALA A 400 30.00 14.78 6.40
CA ALA A 400 29.02 13.98 7.15
C ALA A 400 29.68 12.96 8.09
N LYS A 401 30.71 12.24 7.62
CA LYS A 401 31.48 11.29 8.43
C LYS A 401 32.25 11.99 9.57
N GLU A 402 32.88 13.12 9.30
CA GLU A 402 33.58 13.91 10.33
C GLU A 402 32.63 14.38 11.44
N LEU A 403 31.39 14.72 11.10
CA LEU A 403 30.36 15.12 12.05
C LEU A 403 29.74 13.94 12.84
N GLY A 404 30.12 12.71 12.51
CA GLY A 404 29.84 11.50 13.30
C GLY A 404 28.92 10.49 12.63
N SER A 405 28.33 10.78 11.46
CA SER A 405 27.47 9.81 10.76
C SER A 405 27.37 10.08 9.26
N LYS A 406 27.52 9.02 8.45
CA LYS A 406 27.28 9.07 7.01
C LYS A 406 25.84 9.51 6.64
N ASN A 407 24.88 9.34 7.56
CA ASN A 407 23.48 9.69 7.31
C ASN A 407 23.25 11.21 7.31
N TYR A 408 24.19 11.99 7.85
CA TYR A 408 24.12 13.46 7.88
C TYR A 408 24.34 14.11 6.51
N VAL A 409 24.71 13.34 5.48
CA VAL A 409 24.96 13.83 4.12
C VAL A 409 23.79 14.63 3.55
N ASN A 410 22.54 14.22 3.83
CA ASN A 410 21.35 14.89 3.32
C ASN A 410 21.14 16.25 3.98
N SER A 411 21.29 16.32 5.30
CA SER A 411 21.15 17.58 6.06
C SER A 411 22.26 18.56 5.69
N TYR A 412 23.49 18.07 5.50
CA TYR A 412 24.61 18.87 4.99
C TYR A 412 24.35 19.40 3.58
N ALA A 413 23.96 18.52 2.63
CA ALA A 413 23.65 18.91 1.26
C ALA A 413 22.50 19.95 1.19
N ALA A 414 21.46 19.78 2.00
CA ALA A 414 20.39 20.76 2.12
C ALA A 414 20.89 22.11 2.64
N GLY A 415 21.79 22.11 3.63
CA GLY A 415 22.47 23.31 4.13
C GLY A 415 23.28 24.01 3.04
N VAL A 416 24.11 23.27 2.30
CA VAL A 416 24.90 23.81 1.18
C VAL A 416 23.99 24.48 0.15
N LEU A 417 22.90 23.82 -0.24
CA LEU A 417 21.94 24.38 -1.18
C LEU A 417 21.32 25.69 -0.67
N PHE A 418 20.89 25.73 0.60
CA PHE A 418 20.34 26.95 1.20
C PHE A 418 21.36 28.09 1.26
N GLY A 419 22.64 27.78 1.50
CA GLY A 419 23.71 28.77 1.49
C GLY A 419 23.98 29.33 0.09
N ILE A 420 24.05 28.45 -0.92
CA ILE A 420 24.23 28.84 -2.33
C ILE A 420 23.08 29.73 -2.81
N LEU A 421 21.84 29.39 -2.42
CA LEU A 421 20.65 30.15 -2.77
C LEU A 421 20.44 31.39 -1.89
N ASN A 422 21.32 31.64 -0.91
CA ASN A 422 21.22 32.77 0.04
C ASN A 422 19.83 32.83 0.73
N LEU A 423 19.32 31.68 1.15
CA LEU A 423 18.03 31.55 1.85
C LEU A 423 18.22 31.58 3.37
N ALA A 424 17.18 32.02 4.08
CA ALA A 424 17.17 32.01 5.55
C ALA A 424 17.26 30.57 6.08
N SER A 425 18.02 30.36 7.17
CA SER A 425 18.22 29.04 7.77
C SER A 425 17.01 28.51 8.57
N GLN A 426 16.14 29.41 9.04
CA GLN A 426 15.00 29.08 9.90
C GLN A 426 14.01 28.07 9.26
N PRO A 427 13.55 28.26 8.00
CA PRO A 427 12.74 27.27 7.31
C PRO A 427 13.37 25.87 7.21
N LEU A 428 14.68 25.81 6.98
CA LEU A 428 15.42 24.56 6.85
C LEU A 428 15.55 23.84 8.20
N SER A 429 15.94 24.57 9.24
CA SER A 429 16.02 24.06 10.62
C SER A 429 14.68 23.50 11.06
N GLY A 430 13.57 24.23 10.84
CA GLY A 430 12.22 23.73 11.18
C GLY A 430 11.79 22.49 10.40
N SER A 431 12.36 22.22 9.23
CA SER A 431 12.13 20.97 8.49
C SER A 431 12.97 19.82 9.04
N ILE A 432 14.22 20.07 9.43
CA ILE A 432 15.09 19.09 10.11
C ILE A 432 14.46 18.65 11.44
N SER A 433 14.03 19.59 12.28
CA SER A 433 13.45 19.29 13.60
C SER A 433 12.11 18.55 13.56
N ARG A 434 11.38 18.57 12.44
CA ARG A 434 10.16 17.76 12.27
C ARG A 434 10.41 16.37 11.71
N LEU A 435 11.51 16.18 10.99
CA LEU A 435 11.78 14.93 10.29
C LEU A 435 12.52 13.93 11.18
N PHE A 436 13.40 14.41 12.04
CA PHE A 436 14.26 13.59 12.89
C PHE A 436 13.81 13.65 14.35
N ASP A 437 13.86 12.50 15.02
CA ASP A 437 13.62 12.38 16.45
C ASP A 437 14.78 13.00 17.27
N GLU A 438 14.57 13.19 18.59
CA GLU A 438 15.54 13.89 19.47
C GLU A 438 16.96 13.29 19.43
N GLU A 439 17.08 11.97 19.25
CA GLU A 439 18.38 11.27 19.21
C GLU A 439 19.23 11.68 17.99
N ASP A 440 18.61 11.81 16.81
CA ASP A 440 19.29 12.12 15.55
C ASP A 440 19.32 13.63 15.24
N LEU A 441 18.49 14.42 15.93
CA LEU A 441 18.26 15.83 15.61
C LEU A 441 19.53 16.68 15.72
N GLN A 442 20.23 16.61 16.86
CA GLN A 442 21.40 17.46 17.12
C GLN A 442 22.54 17.23 16.11
N GLY A 443 22.70 15.99 15.62
CA GLY A 443 23.67 15.66 14.58
C GLY A 443 23.30 16.27 13.24
N ASN A 444 22.03 16.16 12.85
CA ASN A 444 21.51 16.69 11.60
C ASN A 444 21.49 18.23 11.58
N GLU A 445 21.18 18.90 12.70
CA GLU A 445 21.25 20.36 12.80
C GLU A 445 22.67 20.89 12.63
N ARG A 446 23.66 20.26 13.29
CA ARG A 446 25.07 20.62 13.09
C ARG A 446 25.53 20.42 11.66
N ALA A 447 25.10 19.35 11.01
CA ALA A 447 25.41 19.09 9.60
C ALA A 447 24.77 20.13 8.68
N MET A 448 23.52 20.50 8.93
CA MET A 448 22.83 21.58 8.22
C MET A 448 23.55 22.92 8.37
N GLU A 449 23.96 23.30 9.59
CA GLU A 449 24.70 24.56 9.85
C GLU A 449 26.08 24.58 9.17
N ALA A 450 26.81 23.46 9.22
CA ALA A 450 28.09 23.31 8.54
C ALA A 450 27.92 23.43 7.02
N GLY A 451 26.87 22.81 6.46
CA GLY A 451 26.52 22.92 5.04
C GLY A 451 26.17 24.34 4.65
N LEU A 452 25.35 25.03 5.45
CA LEU A 452 24.97 26.43 5.23
C LEU A 452 26.19 27.35 5.18
N THR A 453 27.10 27.18 6.15
CA THR A 453 28.34 27.96 6.23
C THR A 453 29.23 27.68 5.00
N TYR A 454 29.32 26.42 4.57
CA TYR A 454 30.06 26.06 3.37
C TYR A 454 29.45 26.71 2.12
N GLY A 455 28.13 26.58 1.92
CA GLY A 455 27.40 27.14 0.79
C GLY A 455 27.52 28.66 0.68
N ASN A 456 27.46 29.38 1.81
CA ASN A 456 27.62 30.85 1.86
C ASN A 456 29.01 31.34 1.43
N ASN A 457 30.02 30.47 1.49
CA ASN A 457 31.39 30.80 1.12
C ASN A 457 31.75 30.37 -0.31
N LEU A 458 30.84 29.69 -1.03
CA LEU A 458 31.02 29.34 -2.43
C LEU A 458 30.79 30.56 -3.34
N GLU A 459 31.33 30.50 -4.56
CA GLU A 459 31.05 31.52 -5.57
C GLU A 459 29.54 31.59 -5.86
N THR A 460 29.02 32.79 -6.07
CA THR A 460 27.63 32.99 -6.47
C THR A 460 27.41 32.45 -7.88
N PHE A 461 26.28 31.80 -8.12
CA PHE A 461 25.91 31.29 -9.44
C PHE A 461 24.87 32.22 -10.10
N PRO A 462 25.26 33.12 -11.03
CA PRO A 462 24.35 34.13 -11.56
C PRO A 462 23.19 33.58 -12.39
N SER A 463 23.33 32.34 -12.91
CA SER A 463 22.27 31.64 -13.63
C SER A 463 21.10 31.22 -12.72
N LEU A 464 21.33 31.05 -11.42
CA LEU A 464 20.29 30.68 -10.45
C LEU A 464 19.56 31.92 -9.93
N GLN A 465 18.59 32.41 -10.70
CA GLN A 465 17.74 33.52 -10.28
C GLN A 465 16.52 33.00 -9.53
N LEU A 466 16.48 33.18 -8.20
CA LEU A 466 15.35 32.72 -7.40
C LEU A 466 14.04 33.43 -7.77
N PRO A 467 12.90 32.70 -7.78
CA PRO A 467 11.58 33.31 -7.86
C PRO A 467 11.30 34.23 -6.68
N LYS A 468 10.31 35.11 -6.84
CA LYS A 468 9.77 35.88 -5.72
C LYS A 468 9.03 34.95 -4.76
N THR A 469 9.10 35.24 -3.47
CA THR A 469 8.36 34.49 -2.45
C THR A 469 6.96 35.07 -2.27
N LEU A 470 5.96 34.20 -2.10
CA LEU A 470 4.58 34.54 -1.73
C LEU A 470 4.23 33.83 -0.41
N PHE A 471 4.88 34.26 0.68
CA PHE A 471 4.88 33.59 1.98
C PHE A 471 3.49 33.24 2.50
N ASP A 472 2.60 34.24 2.60
CA ASP A 472 1.26 34.06 3.19
C ASP A 472 0.43 33.03 2.41
N SER A 473 0.58 33.00 1.09
CA SER A 473 -0.15 32.06 0.24
C SER A 473 0.40 30.64 0.34
N ALA A 474 1.73 30.47 0.19
CA ALA A 474 2.35 29.14 0.19
C ALA A 474 2.33 28.46 1.57
N ASP A 475 2.51 29.22 2.68
CA ASP A 475 2.57 28.62 4.01
C ASP A 475 1.20 28.08 4.47
N SER A 476 0.11 28.71 4.02
CA SER A 476 -1.27 28.29 4.30
C SER A 476 -1.70 26.97 3.65
N MET A 477 -0.96 26.49 2.64
CA MET A 477 -1.26 25.24 1.93
C MET A 477 -0.68 24.01 2.62
N HIS A 478 -1.11 22.82 2.20
CA HIS A 478 -0.60 21.52 2.65
C HIS A 478 0.25 20.88 1.56
N LEU A 479 1.36 20.27 1.94
CA LEU A 479 2.20 19.49 1.03
C LEU A 479 1.73 18.03 1.08
N MET A 480 1.33 17.46 -0.06
CA MET A 480 0.70 16.13 -0.11
C MET A 480 1.04 15.41 -1.41
N ASP A 481 1.11 14.08 -1.36
CA ASP A 481 1.26 13.23 -2.54
C ASP A 481 -0.10 12.70 -3.06
N GLY A 482 -0.15 12.27 -4.32
CA GLY A 482 -1.40 11.83 -4.94
C GLY A 482 -2.01 10.57 -4.34
N SER A 483 -1.20 9.66 -3.78
CA SER A 483 -1.72 8.46 -3.09
C SER A 483 -2.43 8.85 -1.80
N SER A 484 -1.83 9.73 -1.00
CA SER A 484 -2.44 10.29 0.21
C SER A 484 -3.70 11.11 -0.10
N ALA A 485 -3.66 11.95 -1.13
CA ALA A 485 -4.83 12.73 -1.56
C ALA A 485 -5.99 11.82 -1.99
N SER A 486 -5.73 10.79 -2.78
CA SER A 486 -6.74 9.79 -3.16
C SER A 486 -7.29 9.07 -1.92
N GLY A 487 -6.41 8.68 -0.98
CA GLY A 487 -6.78 8.08 0.30
C GLY A 487 -7.74 8.94 1.12
N PHE A 488 -7.47 10.24 1.26
CA PHE A 488 -8.39 11.17 1.89
C PHE A 488 -9.73 11.27 1.16
N GLY A 489 -9.72 11.27 -0.18
CA GLY A 489 -10.94 11.20 -0.98
C GLY A 489 -11.76 9.95 -0.69
N PHE A 490 -11.12 8.79 -0.59
CA PHE A 490 -11.80 7.53 -0.27
C PHE A 490 -12.42 7.55 1.14
N LEU A 491 -11.70 8.08 2.14
CA LEU A 491 -12.21 8.28 3.49
C LEU A 491 -13.39 9.25 3.50
N ALA A 492 -13.31 10.36 2.75
CA ALA A 492 -14.42 11.30 2.57
C ALA A 492 -15.63 10.61 1.92
N GLY A 493 -15.42 9.67 1.00
CA GLY A 493 -16.45 8.80 0.42
C GLY A 493 -17.07 7.79 1.41
N GLY A 494 -16.56 7.71 2.64
CA GLY A 494 -17.02 6.79 3.67
C GLY A 494 -16.45 5.38 3.51
N CYS A 495 -15.30 5.23 2.83
CA CYS A 495 -14.58 3.97 2.76
C CYS A 495 -14.27 3.45 4.17
N ASN A 496 -14.66 2.20 4.44
CA ASN A 496 -14.43 1.56 5.73
C ASN A 496 -13.86 0.13 5.60
N MET A 497 -13.48 -0.26 4.39
CA MET A 497 -12.79 -1.52 4.13
C MET A 497 -11.91 -1.38 2.89
N ILE A 498 -10.64 -1.73 3.00
CA ILE A 498 -9.74 -1.89 1.86
C ILE A 498 -9.10 -3.28 1.92
N THR A 499 -9.11 -3.99 0.81
CA THR A 499 -8.33 -5.20 0.63
C THR A 499 -7.43 -5.03 -0.57
N ALA A 500 -6.19 -5.48 -0.52
CA ALA A 500 -5.30 -5.37 -1.69
C ALA A 500 -4.13 -6.36 -1.62
N TYR A 501 -3.67 -6.77 -2.79
CA TYR A 501 -2.36 -7.38 -2.96
C TYR A 501 -1.32 -6.28 -3.29
N PRO A 502 -0.17 -6.22 -2.61
CA PRO A 502 0.81 -5.15 -2.85
C PRO A 502 1.40 -5.19 -4.27
N MET A 503 1.20 -4.10 -5.02
CA MET A 503 1.78 -3.93 -6.35
C MET A 503 2.11 -2.45 -6.61
N SER A 504 3.34 -2.12 -7.02
CA SER A 504 3.67 -0.74 -7.39
C SER A 504 2.87 -0.28 -8.62
N PRO A 505 2.37 0.97 -8.66
CA PRO A 505 2.46 2.02 -7.65
C PRO A 505 1.24 2.07 -6.69
N SER A 506 0.34 1.08 -6.69
CA SER A 506 -0.90 1.13 -5.90
C SER A 506 -0.71 0.97 -4.39
N THR A 507 0.42 0.40 -3.96
CA THR A 507 0.74 0.18 -2.53
C THR A 507 0.76 1.48 -1.70
N GLY A 508 0.99 2.65 -2.31
CA GLY A 508 0.94 3.94 -1.61
C GLY A 508 -0.41 4.18 -0.91
N VAL A 509 -1.52 3.89 -1.61
CA VAL A 509 -2.88 4.01 -1.06
C VAL A 509 -3.10 3.00 0.06
N LEU A 510 -2.68 1.74 -0.11
CA LEU A 510 -2.81 0.72 0.93
C LEU A 510 -2.09 1.13 2.22
N ASN A 511 -0.85 1.63 2.10
CA ASN A 511 -0.07 2.11 3.25
C ASN A 511 -0.70 3.32 3.93
N PHE A 512 -1.22 4.28 3.16
CA PHE A 512 -1.94 5.42 3.71
C PHE A 512 -3.18 4.96 4.49
N MET A 513 -4.01 4.11 3.89
CA MET A 513 -5.22 3.58 4.53
C MET A 513 -4.88 2.77 5.78
N ALA A 514 -3.81 1.98 5.76
CA ALA A 514 -3.29 1.27 6.94
C ALA A 514 -2.85 2.24 8.05
N SER A 515 -2.19 3.34 7.72
CA SER A 515 -1.82 4.35 8.72
C SER A 515 -3.05 5.02 9.35
N MET A 516 -4.15 5.09 8.60
CA MET A 516 -5.39 5.74 9.02
C MET A 516 -6.34 4.82 9.80
N SER A 517 -6.11 3.49 9.82
CA SER A 517 -6.96 2.55 10.56
C SER A 517 -6.89 2.73 12.08
N ASN A 518 -5.92 3.48 12.60
CA ASN A 518 -5.85 3.84 14.02
C ASN A 518 -6.80 4.99 14.39
N GLU A 519 -7.17 5.83 13.41
CA GLU A 519 -8.00 7.03 13.61
C GLU A 519 -9.44 6.81 13.11
N PHE A 520 -9.62 5.96 12.10
CA PHE A 520 -10.92 5.68 11.48
C PHE A 520 -11.35 4.23 11.69
N THR A 521 -12.67 4.00 11.73
CA THR A 521 -13.23 2.63 11.67
C THR A 521 -13.05 2.07 10.26
N LEU A 522 -11.87 1.53 9.99
CA LEU A 522 -11.42 1.07 8.68
C LEU A 522 -10.76 -0.30 8.82
N LEU A 523 -11.30 -1.29 8.11
CA LEU A 523 -10.66 -2.59 7.96
C LEU A 523 -9.63 -2.52 6.83
N VAL A 524 -8.40 -2.95 7.10
CA VAL A 524 -7.32 -3.03 6.10
C VAL A 524 -6.81 -4.46 6.05
N GLU A 525 -6.95 -5.11 4.90
CA GLU A 525 -6.52 -6.49 4.70
C GLU A 525 -5.54 -6.60 3.53
N GLN A 526 -4.40 -7.24 3.77
CA GLN A 526 -3.49 -7.62 2.70
C GLN A 526 -3.88 -9.02 2.20
N SER A 527 -4.49 -9.10 1.03
CA SER A 527 -4.93 -10.38 0.47
C SER A 527 -3.76 -11.18 -0.11
N GLU A 528 -3.99 -12.47 -0.36
CA GLU A 528 -3.04 -13.39 -0.95
C GLU A 528 -2.79 -13.14 -2.45
N ASP A 529 -3.79 -12.62 -3.16
CA ASP A 529 -3.74 -12.18 -4.56
C ASP A 529 -4.86 -11.18 -4.88
N GLU A 530 -4.89 -10.66 -6.12
CA GLU A 530 -5.91 -9.73 -6.60
C GLU A 530 -7.29 -10.34 -6.82
N ILE A 531 -7.38 -11.65 -7.04
CA ILE A 531 -8.67 -12.37 -7.18
C ILE A 531 -9.38 -12.38 -5.84
N ALA A 532 -8.68 -12.78 -4.78
CA ALA A 532 -9.16 -12.74 -3.41
C ALA A 532 -9.53 -11.31 -3.00
N SER A 533 -8.69 -10.34 -3.35
CA SER A 533 -8.93 -8.93 -3.02
C SER A 533 -10.29 -8.43 -3.52
N LEU A 534 -10.56 -8.48 -4.83
CA LEU A 534 -11.82 -7.95 -5.34
C LEU A 534 -13.03 -8.76 -4.88
N ASN A 535 -12.90 -10.07 -4.71
CA ASN A 535 -13.98 -10.89 -4.13
C ASN A 535 -14.30 -10.50 -2.68
N MET A 536 -13.28 -10.21 -1.85
CA MET A 536 -13.50 -9.67 -0.51
C MET A 536 -14.18 -8.29 -0.53
N VAL A 537 -13.85 -7.44 -1.51
CA VAL A 537 -14.54 -6.14 -1.70
C VAL A 537 -16.03 -6.36 -1.99
N LEU A 538 -16.38 -7.26 -2.90
CA LEU A 538 -17.80 -7.58 -3.18
C LEU A 538 -18.50 -8.15 -1.95
N GLY A 539 -17.83 -9.02 -1.19
CA GLY A 539 -18.34 -9.52 0.09
C GLY A 539 -18.57 -8.40 1.11
N GLY A 540 -17.66 -7.41 1.17
CA GLY A 540 -17.80 -6.22 2.00
C GLY A 540 -19.05 -5.41 1.63
N TRP A 541 -19.26 -5.12 0.34
CA TRP A 541 -20.43 -4.40 -0.13
C TRP A 541 -21.75 -5.14 0.09
N TYR A 542 -21.74 -6.47 -0.07
CA TYR A 542 -22.86 -7.33 0.30
C TYR A 542 -23.19 -7.22 1.79
N GLY A 543 -22.16 -7.19 2.65
CA GLY A 543 -22.29 -6.97 4.10
C GLY A 543 -22.59 -5.52 4.52
N GLY A 544 -22.64 -4.56 3.59
CA GLY A 544 -22.94 -3.15 3.86
C GLY A 544 -21.73 -2.26 4.17
N ALA A 545 -20.50 -2.77 4.02
CA ALA A 545 -19.30 -1.96 3.99
C ALA A 545 -19.24 -1.16 2.67
N ARG A 546 -18.50 -0.05 2.69
CA ARG A 546 -18.05 0.64 1.47
C ARG A 546 -16.62 0.20 1.25
N ALA A 547 -16.46 -0.89 0.51
CA ALA A 547 -15.17 -1.56 0.33
C ALA A 547 -14.46 -1.13 -0.96
N MET A 548 -13.14 -1.16 -0.97
CA MET A 548 -12.33 -0.93 -2.17
C MET A 548 -11.11 -1.84 -2.26
N THR A 549 -10.51 -1.90 -3.44
CA THR A 549 -9.18 -2.46 -3.66
C THR A 549 -8.27 -1.48 -4.40
N SER A 550 -6.96 -1.64 -4.23
CA SER A 550 -5.93 -0.86 -4.92
C SER A 550 -5.00 -1.79 -5.69
N THR A 551 -4.90 -1.60 -7.01
CA THR A 551 -4.13 -2.46 -7.92
C THR A 551 -3.53 -1.64 -9.09
N SER A 552 -2.94 -2.33 -10.05
CA SER A 552 -2.35 -1.83 -11.31
C SER A 552 -2.72 -2.77 -12.46
N GLY A 553 -2.34 -2.49 -13.70
CA GLY A 553 -2.84 -3.19 -14.90
C GLY A 553 -2.79 -4.73 -14.81
N GLY A 554 -1.67 -5.30 -14.35
CA GLY A 554 -1.53 -6.77 -14.22
C GLY A 554 -2.50 -7.41 -13.22
N GLY A 555 -2.67 -6.77 -12.06
CA GLY A 555 -3.60 -7.23 -11.03
C GLY A 555 -5.06 -6.99 -11.40
N PHE A 556 -5.35 -5.88 -12.07
CA PHE A 556 -6.68 -5.60 -12.62
C PHE A 556 -7.10 -6.63 -13.69
N ALA A 557 -6.15 -7.13 -14.48
CA ALA A 557 -6.43 -8.22 -15.41
C ALA A 557 -6.89 -9.50 -14.69
N LEU A 558 -6.34 -9.83 -13.51
CA LEU A 558 -6.78 -10.96 -12.68
C LEU A 558 -8.18 -10.73 -12.08
N MET A 559 -8.54 -9.47 -11.82
CA MET A 559 -9.84 -9.07 -11.28
C MET A 559 -11.01 -9.17 -12.29
N SER A 560 -10.74 -9.43 -13.57
CA SER A 560 -11.74 -9.36 -14.66
C SER A 560 -13.01 -10.19 -14.40
N GLU A 561 -12.88 -11.38 -13.80
CA GLU A 561 -14.03 -12.22 -13.45
C GLU A 561 -14.90 -11.58 -12.37
N ALA A 562 -14.30 -11.08 -11.30
CA ALA A 562 -15.02 -10.43 -10.21
C ALA A 562 -15.62 -9.07 -10.62
N ILE A 563 -15.02 -8.35 -11.57
CA ILE A 563 -15.64 -7.15 -12.17
C ILE A 563 -16.93 -7.52 -12.92
N SER A 564 -16.95 -8.64 -13.65
CA SER A 564 -18.17 -9.17 -14.27
C SER A 564 -19.23 -9.55 -13.22
N LEU A 565 -18.81 -10.19 -12.13
CA LEU A 565 -19.69 -10.54 -11.01
C LEU A 565 -20.33 -9.31 -10.35
N SER A 566 -19.58 -8.22 -10.17
CA SER A 566 -20.11 -6.93 -9.70
C SER A 566 -21.24 -6.43 -10.60
N GLY A 567 -21.04 -6.48 -11.92
CA GLY A 567 -22.03 -6.09 -12.91
C GLY A 567 -23.30 -6.95 -12.89
N MET A 568 -23.15 -8.28 -12.80
CA MET A 568 -24.28 -9.22 -12.76
C MET A 568 -25.08 -9.08 -11.46
N SER A 569 -24.40 -9.10 -10.31
CA SER A 569 -25.03 -9.05 -8.98
C SER A 569 -25.49 -7.65 -8.55
N GLU A 570 -25.23 -6.63 -9.40
CA GLU A 570 -25.44 -5.22 -9.07
C GLU A 570 -24.79 -4.85 -7.72
N THR A 571 -23.65 -5.46 -7.40
CA THR A 571 -22.92 -5.20 -6.15
C THR A 571 -21.93 -4.08 -6.41
N PRO A 572 -21.99 -2.95 -5.67
CA PRO A 572 -21.01 -1.87 -5.84
C PRO A 572 -19.58 -2.38 -5.65
N ALA A 573 -18.63 -1.70 -6.28
CA ALA A 573 -17.20 -1.95 -6.11
C ALA A 573 -16.42 -0.69 -6.49
N VAL A 574 -15.40 -0.34 -5.72
CA VAL A 574 -14.46 0.74 -6.07
C VAL A 574 -13.07 0.12 -6.25
N VAL A 575 -12.47 0.38 -7.40
CA VAL A 575 -11.14 -0.14 -7.74
C VAL A 575 -10.23 1.02 -8.08
N TYR A 576 -9.20 1.23 -7.25
CA TYR A 576 -8.09 2.14 -7.56
C TYR A 576 -7.13 1.44 -8.51
N LEU A 577 -7.14 1.83 -9.79
CA LEU A 577 -6.26 1.35 -10.83
C LEU A 577 -5.10 2.35 -11.02
N ALA A 578 -3.97 2.06 -10.39
CA ALA A 578 -2.76 2.85 -10.49
C ALA A 578 -1.94 2.39 -11.72
N GLN A 579 -2.14 3.06 -12.85
CA GLN A 579 -1.56 2.66 -14.12
C GLN A 579 -0.02 2.76 -14.12
N ARG A 580 0.61 1.87 -14.88
CA ARG A 580 2.05 1.83 -15.15
C ARG A 580 2.28 1.16 -16.51
N PRO A 581 3.43 1.36 -17.17
CA PRO A 581 3.66 0.79 -18.48
C PRO A 581 3.49 -0.73 -18.49
N GLY A 582 2.65 -1.23 -19.38
CA GLY A 582 2.52 -2.64 -19.73
C GLY A 582 3.33 -3.00 -20.99
N PRO A 583 3.03 -4.14 -21.66
CA PRO A 583 2.19 -5.24 -21.20
C PRO A 583 2.90 -6.14 -20.16
N ALA A 584 2.14 -7.07 -19.57
CA ALA A 584 2.61 -7.98 -18.52
C ALA A 584 3.23 -7.21 -17.33
N THR A 585 4.48 -7.48 -16.95
CA THR A 585 5.15 -6.74 -15.88
C THR A 585 5.50 -5.30 -16.31
N GLY A 586 5.81 -5.11 -17.59
CA GLY A 586 6.23 -3.84 -18.17
C GLY A 586 7.30 -3.10 -17.37
N LEU A 587 7.05 -1.84 -17.01
CA LEU A 587 7.94 -1.00 -16.21
C LEU A 587 7.27 -0.61 -14.87
N PRO A 588 7.43 -1.41 -13.80
CA PRO A 588 6.68 -1.24 -12.55
C PRO A 588 6.79 0.11 -11.84
N THR A 589 7.85 0.87 -12.13
CA THR A 589 8.26 2.10 -11.45
C THR A 589 8.25 3.32 -12.37
N ARG A 590 7.45 3.24 -13.44
CA ARG A 590 7.28 4.27 -14.47
C ARG A 590 5.79 4.51 -14.70
N THR A 591 5.46 5.56 -15.44
CA THR A 591 4.06 5.97 -15.67
C THR A 591 3.62 5.72 -17.12
N GLU A 592 2.35 5.38 -17.29
CA GLU A 592 1.66 5.27 -18.58
C GLU A 592 0.14 5.37 -18.34
N GLN A 593 -0.59 5.84 -19.35
CA GLN A 593 -2.06 5.84 -19.43
C GLN A 593 -2.56 4.75 -20.40
N GLY A 594 -1.99 3.54 -20.26
CA GLY A 594 -2.17 2.43 -21.20
C GLY A 594 -3.27 1.43 -20.84
N ASP A 595 -3.95 1.61 -19.69
CA ASP A 595 -4.94 0.65 -19.18
C ASP A 595 -6.39 1.13 -19.37
N LEU A 596 -6.66 2.18 -20.15
CA LEU A 596 -8.03 2.71 -20.32
C LEU A 596 -8.95 1.69 -21.00
N ASN A 597 -8.49 1.06 -22.08
CA ASN A 597 -9.23 -0.02 -22.73
C ASN A 597 -9.40 -1.23 -21.81
N LEU A 598 -8.39 -1.56 -21.00
CA LEU A 598 -8.49 -2.63 -20.02
C LEU A 598 -9.60 -2.30 -18.98
N ALA A 599 -9.63 -1.08 -18.45
CA ALA A 599 -10.67 -0.62 -17.53
C ALA A 599 -12.08 -0.65 -18.16
N ILE A 600 -12.21 -0.21 -19.41
CA ILE A 600 -13.51 -0.11 -20.10
C ILE A 600 -14.05 -1.47 -20.51
N TYR A 601 -13.19 -2.39 -20.98
CA TYR A 601 -13.63 -3.64 -21.62
C TYR A 601 -13.36 -4.90 -20.79
N SER A 602 -12.82 -4.78 -19.57
CA SER A 602 -12.65 -5.93 -18.67
C SER A 602 -13.99 -6.49 -18.16
N GLY A 603 -14.02 -7.82 -18.02
CA GLY A 603 -15.19 -8.60 -17.66
C GLY A 603 -15.99 -9.12 -18.87
N HIS A 604 -16.47 -10.35 -18.78
CA HIS A 604 -17.24 -10.97 -19.86
C HIS A 604 -18.72 -10.61 -19.76
N GLY A 605 -19.39 -10.42 -20.91
CA GLY A 605 -20.78 -9.98 -20.97
C GLY A 605 -20.95 -8.46 -20.87
N TYR A 606 -22.17 -7.97 -21.07
CA TYR A 606 -22.48 -6.55 -21.07
C TYR A 606 -23.01 -6.10 -19.71
N PHE A 607 -22.35 -5.11 -19.10
CA PHE A 607 -22.74 -4.47 -17.85
C PHE A 607 -22.13 -3.06 -17.77
N GLY A 608 -22.70 -2.23 -16.90
CA GLY A 608 -22.25 -0.87 -16.68
C GLY A 608 -21.03 -0.80 -15.78
N ARG A 609 -20.15 0.16 -16.06
CA ARG A 609 -19.08 0.61 -15.16
C ARG A 609 -18.85 2.11 -15.36
N ILE A 610 -18.33 2.79 -14.33
CA ILE A 610 -17.92 4.19 -14.44
C ILE A 610 -16.41 4.25 -14.29
N VAL A 611 -15.76 5.10 -15.07
CA VAL A 611 -14.32 5.30 -15.02
C VAL A 611 -14.03 6.78 -14.76
N LEU A 612 -13.39 7.04 -13.62
CA LEU A 612 -12.94 8.37 -13.21
C LEU A 612 -11.42 8.44 -13.31
N ALA A 613 -10.87 9.58 -13.73
CA ALA A 613 -9.42 9.80 -13.88
C ALA A 613 -9.04 11.21 -13.40
N PRO A 614 -8.71 11.41 -12.11
CA PRO A 614 -8.24 12.70 -11.60
C PRO A 614 -6.98 13.19 -12.30
N GLY A 615 -6.84 14.50 -12.45
CA GLY A 615 -5.65 15.14 -13.03
C GLY A 615 -4.73 15.86 -12.05
N ASP A 616 -5.18 16.12 -10.82
CA ASP A 616 -4.41 16.80 -9.77
C ASP A 616 -4.84 16.33 -8.36
N LEU A 617 -4.21 16.87 -7.31
CA LEU A 617 -4.47 16.47 -5.92
C LEU A 617 -5.89 16.80 -5.45
N GLN A 618 -6.47 17.92 -5.89
CA GLN A 618 -7.84 18.28 -5.49
C GLN A 618 -8.84 17.32 -6.14
N GLU A 619 -8.65 17.04 -7.43
CA GLU A 619 -9.43 16.04 -8.15
C GLU A 619 -9.26 14.64 -7.56
N CYS A 620 -8.10 14.31 -7.00
CA CYS A 620 -7.92 13.05 -6.29
C CYS A 620 -8.86 12.91 -5.09
N ILE A 621 -9.07 14.00 -4.34
CA ILE A 621 -10.00 14.02 -3.21
C ILE A 621 -11.45 13.99 -3.70
N ASP A 622 -11.79 14.92 -4.59
CA ASP A 622 -13.15 15.12 -5.10
C ASP A 622 -13.69 13.85 -5.76
N TYR A 623 -12.89 13.24 -6.64
CA TYR A 623 -13.30 12.05 -7.37
C TYR A 623 -13.08 10.76 -6.58
N GLY A 624 -12.23 10.79 -5.54
CA GLY A 624 -12.12 9.69 -4.59
C GLY A 624 -13.40 9.55 -3.77
N TYR A 625 -13.95 10.67 -3.30
CA TYR A 625 -15.27 10.75 -2.68
C TYR A 625 -16.35 10.28 -3.66
N LEU A 626 -16.34 10.85 -4.88
CA LEU A 626 -17.36 10.59 -5.89
C LEU A 626 -17.38 9.12 -6.31
N ALA A 627 -16.23 8.44 -6.35
CA ALA A 627 -16.17 7.03 -6.72
C ALA A 627 -17.09 6.16 -5.84
N PHE A 628 -17.07 6.38 -4.52
CA PHE A 628 -17.95 5.68 -3.60
C PHE A 628 -19.40 6.08 -3.77
N GLU A 629 -19.67 7.37 -3.94
CA GLU A 629 -21.02 7.90 -4.13
C GLU A 629 -21.70 7.32 -5.38
N LEU A 630 -21.01 7.33 -6.51
CA LEU A 630 -21.51 6.78 -7.77
C LEU A 630 -21.67 5.25 -7.70
N SER A 631 -20.71 4.56 -7.08
CA SER A 631 -20.77 3.10 -6.96
C SER A 631 -22.01 2.65 -6.17
N ASP A 632 -22.28 3.31 -5.04
CA ASP A 632 -23.44 2.99 -4.19
C ASP A 632 -24.76 3.43 -4.85
N ARG A 633 -24.80 4.63 -5.46
CA ARG A 633 -26.00 5.15 -6.14
C ARG A 633 -26.44 4.28 -7.32
N TYR A 634 -25.51 3.92 -8.21
CA TYR A 634 -25.83 3.16 -9.43
C TYR A 634 -25.71 1.65 -9.28
N GLN A 635 -25.17 1.17 -8.15
CA GLN A 635 -24.95 -0.25 -7.92
C GLN A 635 -24.12 -0.88 -9.04
N MET A 636 -22.99 -0.23 -9.32
CA MET A 636 -22.07 -0.51 -10.42
C MET A 636 -20.62 -0.39 -9.96
N PRO A 637 -19.69 -1.12 -10.59
CA PRO A 637 -18.27 -0.92 -10.35
C PRO A 637 -17.83 0.48 -10.84
N VAL A 638 -17.04 1.15 -10.01
CA VAL A 638 -16.33 2.39 -10.36
C VAL A 638 -14.84 2.10 -10.35
N ILE A 639 -14.21 2.36 -11.50
CA ILE A 639 -12.77 2.24 -11.68
C ILE A 639 -12.20 3.65 -11.58
N TYR A 640 -11.47 3.91 -10.51
CA TYR A 640 -10.76 5.15 -10.30
C TYR A 640 -9.33 4.97 -10.83
N MET A 641 -9.00 5.66 -11.91
CA MET A 641 -7.74 5.54 -12.62
C MET A 641 -6.77 6.64 -12.22
N SER A 642 -5.66 6.24 -11.60
CA SER A 642 -4.48 7.08 -11.40
C SER A 642 -3.34 6.53 -12.26
N ASP A 643 -2.14 7.05 -12.10
CA ASP A 643 -0.92 6.48 -12.66
C ASP A 643 0.26 6.70 -11.71
N GLN A 644 1.39 6.05 -11.99
CA GLN A 644 2.57 6.17 -11.15
C GLN A 644 2.98 7.62 -10.92
N TYR A 645 2.93 8.46 -11.96
CA TYR A 645 3.34 9.86 -11.86
C TYR A 645 2.45 10.65 -10.90
N LEU A 646 1.13 10.60 -11.05
CA LEU A 646 0.23 11.31 -10.14
C LEU A 646 0.29 10.76 -8.71
N ALA A 647 0.35 9.43 -8.56
CA ALA A 647 0.39 8.77 -7.27
C ALA A 647 1.63 9.15 -6.43
N ASP A 648 2.77 9.36 -7.10
CA ASP A 648 4.07 9.61 -6.46
C ASP A 648 4.47 11.09 -6.41
N SER A 649 3.80 11.95 -7.18
CA SER A 649 4.10 13.39 -7.22
C SER A 649 3.59 14.12 -5.98
N LEU A 650 4.39 15.06 -5.49
CA LEU A 650 4.13 15.91 -4.35
C LEU A 650 3.79 17.32 -4.85
N SER A 651 2.72 17.93 -4.35
CA SER A 651 2.44 19.34 -4.63
C SER A 651 1.69 20.01 -3.48
N LEU A 652 1.42 21.30 -3.63
CA LEU A 652 0.66 22.07 -2.65
C LEU A 652 -0.85 21.97 -2.91
N LEU A 653 -1.60 21.71 -1.85
CA LEU A 653 -3.05 21.61 -1.81
C LEU A 653 -3.59 22.63 -0.82
N LYS A 654 -4.64 23.38 -1.19
CA LYS A 654 -5.34 24.25 -0.23
C LYS A 654 -5.97 23.41 0.89
N THR A 655 -6.22 24.02 2.06
CA THR A 655 -6.99 23.33 3.10
C THR A 655 -8.35 22.91 2.55
N VAL A 656 -8.68 21.63 2.73
CA VAL A 656 -9.94 21.05 2.27
C VAL A 656 -10.93 21.02 3.43
N ASP A 657 -12.13 21.54 3.20
CA ASP A 657 -13.25 21.39 4.12
C ASP A 657 -13.93 20.03 3.88
N PHE A 658 -13.56 19.04 4.69
CA PHE A 658 -14.13 17.70 4.60
C PHE A 658 -15.60 17.64 5.07
N GLU A 659 -16.10 18.63 5.81
CA GLU A 659 -17.51 18.68 6.22
C GLU A 659 -18.45 18.96 5.04
N ALA A 660 -17.92 19.53 3.95
CA ALA A 660 -18.68 19.80 2.73
C ALA A 660 -19.03 18.54 1.92
N TYR A 661 -18.42 17.38 2.21
CA TYR A 661 -18.66 16.13 1.50
C TYR A 661 -19.77 15.30 2.19
N GLU A 662 -20.99 15.32 1.65
CA GLU A 662 -22.13 14.58 2.22
C GLU A 662 -21.96 13.06 2.04
N GLN A 663 -21.67 12.31 3.11
CA GLN A 663 -21.65 10.84 3.02
C GLN A 663 -23.07 10.27 2.96
N ARG A 664 -23.52 9.90 1.75
CA ARG A 664 -24.80 9.21 1.53
C ARG A 664 -24.60 7.70 1.51
N ARG A 665 -25.58 6.96 2.05
CA ARG A 665 -25.65 5.49 2.00
C ARG A 665 -26.99 5.05 1.41
N TYR A 666 -26.92 4.21 0.36
CA TYR A 666 -28.09 3.71 -0.35
C TYR A 666 -28.43 2.28 0.09
N ILE A 667 -28.69 2.13 1.39
CA ILE A 667 -29.17 0.89 2.00
C ILE A 667 -30.56 1.15 2.57
N GLN A 668 -31.47 0.19 2.49
CA GLN A 668 -32.75 0.25 3.18
C GLN A 668 -33.01 -1.04 3.98
N PRO A 669 -33.73 -0.96 5.11
CA PRO A 669 -34.27 -2.13 5.78
C PRO A 669 -35.15 -2.95 4.85
N THR A 670 -34.93 -4.26 4.82
CA THR A 670 -35.71 -5.18 4.00
C THR A 670 -37.00 -5.62 4.71
N ASP A 671 -38.09 -5.80 3.96
CA ASP A 671 -39.31 -6.47 4.45
C ASP A 671 -39.35 -7.94 4.00
N ALA A 672 -40.28 -8.73 4.53
CA ALA A 672 -40.40 -10.16 4.20
C ALA A 672 -40.66 -10.45 2.70
N SER A 673 -41.11 -9.45 1.92
CA SER A 673 -41.37 -9.50 0.49
C SER A 673 -40.27 -8.85 -0.36
N TYR A 674 -39.10 -8.62 0.23
CA TYR A 674 -37.99 -7.95 -0.43
C TYR A 674 -37.46 -8.75 -1.63
N ASP A 675 -37.40 -8.08 -2.77
CA ASP A 675 -36.83 -8.57 -4.03
C ASP A 675 -35.60 -7.71 -4.37
N ARG A 676 -34.41 -8.31 -4.33
CA ARG A 676 -33.13 -7.61 -4.54
C ARG A 676 -33.02 -6.96 -5.92
N TYR A 677 -33.62 -7.57 -6.94
CA TYR A 677 -33.51 -7.19 -8.35
C TYR A 677 -34.84 -6.67 -8.91
N ARG A 678 -35.70 -6.13 -8.04
CA ARG A 678 -37.00 -5.57 -8.44
C ARG A 678 -36.87 -4.63 -9.64
N LEU A 679 -37.73 -4.82 -10.64
CA LEU A 679 -37.76 -3.98 -11.83
C LEU A 679 -38.21 -2.56 -11.44
N SER A 680 -37.54 -1.56 -12.03
CA SER A 680 -37.85 -0.16 -11.80
C SER A 680 -37.65 0.66 -13.07
N ASP A 681 -38.23 1.86 -13.12
CA ASP A 681 -38.16 2.73 -14.28
C ASP A 681 -36.74 3.23 -14.56
N THR A 682 -35.96 3.47 -13.49
CA THR A 682 -34.55 3.86 -13.54
C THR A 682 -33.59 2.69 -13.71
N GLY A 683 -34.09 1.46 -13.58
CA GLY A 683 -33.26 0.26 -13.51
C GLY A 683 -32.62 0.02 -12.13
N ILE A 684 -32.66 0.97 -11.20
CA ILE A 684 -32.08 0.84 -9.86
C ILE A 684 -33.05 0.13 -8.92
N SER A 685 -32.65 -1.03 -8.39
CA SER A 685 -33.38 -1.70 -7.30
C SER A 685 -33.06 -1.04 -5.97
N ALA A 686 -33.99 -1.08 -5.03
CA ALA A 686 -33.64 -0.77 -3.66
C ALA A 686 -32.68 -1.85 -3.10
N ARG A 687 -31.62 -1.42 -2.41
CA ARG A 687 -30.55 -2.31 -1.91
C ARG A 687 -30.69 -2.53 -0.41
N GLY A 688 -30.89 -3.78 -0.02
CA GLY A 688 -30.78 -4.26 1.35
C GLY A 688 -29.47 -5.00 1.58
N VAL A 689 -29.10 -5.15 2.85
CA VAL A 689 -27.93 -5.93 3.29
C VAL A 689 -28.34 -6.94 4.37
N PRO A 690 -27.65 -8.08 4.51
CA PRO A 690 -28.00 -9.09 5.51
C PRO A 690 -28.03 -8.52 6.93
N GLY A 691 -29.04 -8.92 7.70
CA GLY A 691 -29.20 -8.48 9.09
C GLY A 691 -29.85 -7.11 9.28
N VAL A 692 -30.18 -6.39 8.20
CA VAL A 692 -30.88 -5.10 8.25
C VAL A 692 -32.30 -5.26 7.66
N GLY A 693 -33.26 -5.59 8.52
CA GLY A 693 -34.65 -5.89 8.15
C GLY A 693 -35.02 -7.37 8.31
N GLU A 694 -36.18 -7.76 7.78
CA GLU A 694 -36.74 -9.11 7.87
C GLU A 694 -36.60 -9.91 6.55
N GLY A 695 -36.29 -9.22 5.44
CA GLY A 695 -36.20 -9.81 4.12
C GLY A 695 -34.89 -10.56 3.85
N ILE A 696 -34.97 -11.56 2.98
CA ILE A 696 -33.82 -12.35 2.55
C ILE A 696 -33.11 -11.63 1.40
N VAL A 697 -31.84 -11.28 1.59
CA VAL A 697 -30.99 -10.72 0.52
C VAL A 697 -30.32 -11.88 -0.22
N VAL A 698 -30.66 -12.05 -1.49
CA VAL A 698 -30.11 -13.11 -2.35
C VAL A 698 -29.23 -12.49 -3.43
N THR A 699 -28.06 -13.08 -3.66
CA THR A 699 -27.16 -12.72 -4.76
C THR A 699 -26.67 -13.97 -5.47
N THR A 700 -26.41 -13.88 -6.77
CA THR A 700 -25.97 -15.00 -7.62
C THR A 700 -25.20 -14.49 -8.84
N SER A 701 -24.35 -15.36 -9.40
CA SER A 701 -23.58 -15.13 -10.63
C SER A 701 -24.36 -15.44 -11.92
N ASP A 702 -25.39 -16.26 -11.83
CA ASP A 702 -26.24 -16.63 -12.96
C ASP A 702 -27.27 -15.54 -13.26
N GLU A 703 -27.89 -15.59 -14.44
CA GLU A 703 -29.08 -14.76 -14.67
C GLU A 703 -30.19 -15.14 -13.69
N HIS A 704 -30.94 -14.14 -13.23
CA HIS A 704 -31.87 -14.29 -12.13
C HIS A 704 -33.17 -13.53 -12.32
N ASP A 705 -34.19 -13.94 -11.58
CA ASP A 705 -35.45 -13.18 -11.44
C ASP A 705 -35.32 -12.04 -10.40
N GLU A 706 -36.41 -11.30 -10.17
CA GLU A 706 -36.43 -10.15 -9.25
C GLU A 706 -36.01 -10.52 -7.82
N ARG A 707 -36.24 -11.78 -7.41
CA ARG A 707 -35.86 -12.27 -6.08
C ARG A 707 -34.39 -12.69 -6.01
N GLY A 708 -33.73 -12.92 -7.14
CA GLY A 708 -32.35 -13.42 -7.22
C GLY A 708 -32.26 -14.93 -7.42
N GLN A 709 -33.35 -15.61 -7.82
CA GLN A 709 -33.33 -17.04 -8.13
C GLN A 709 -32.87 -17.28 -9.57
N ILE A 710 -32.05 -18.30 -9.77
CA ILE A 710 -31.48 -18.66 -11.08
C ILE A 710 -32.59 -18.95 -12.09
N THR A 711 -32.46 -18.42 -13.31
CA THR A 711 -33.43 -18.63 -14.38
C THR A 711 -32.78 -18.65 -15.77
N GLU A 712 -33.34 -19.48 -16.66
CA GLU A 712 -32.98 -19.53 -18.08
C GLU A 712 -34.12 -18.97 -18.97
N SER A 713 -35.14 -18.35 -18.38
CA SER A 713 -36.26 -17.79 -19.14
C SER A 713 -35.80 -16.60 -20.00
N TYR A 714 -35.92 -16.71 -21.32
CA TYR A 714 -35.50 -15.64 -22.23
C TYR A 714 -36.26 -14.32 -22.00
N HIS A 715 -37.53 -14.37 -21.62
CA HIS A 715 -38.30 -13.17 -21.28
C HIS A 715 -37.80 -12.47 -20.01
N VAL A 716 -37.36 -13.24 -19.00
CA VAL A 716 -36.80 -12.68 -17.77
C VAL A 716 -35.41 -12.09 -18.07
N ARG A 717 -34.61 -12.81 -18.85
CA ARG A 717 -33.30 -12.34 -19.33
C ARG A 717 -33.40 -10.98 -20.04
N GLU A 718 -34.33 -10.82 -20.99
CA GLU A 718 -34.52 -9.54 -21.69
C GLU A 718 -34.85 -8.40 -20.72
N LYS A 719 -35.76 -8.64 -19.76
CA LYS A 719 -36.14 -7.63 -18.76
C LYS A 719 -34.98 -7.26 -17.84
N MET A 720 -34.21 -8.22 -17.37
CA MET A 720 -33.06 -7.96 -16.48
C MET A 720 -31.89 -7.29 -17.20
N VAL A 721 -31.63 -7.66 -18.45
CA VAL A 721 -30.65 -6.95 -19.29
C VAL A 721 -31.10 -5.50 -19.51
N GLN A 722 -32.37 -5.27 -19.85
CA GLN A 722 -32.92 -3.92 -20.01
C GLN A 722 -32.87 -3.11 -18.70
N LYS A 723 -33.13 -3.74 -17.55
CA LYS A 723 -32.98 -3.11 -16.24
C LYS A 723 -31.54 -2.63 -16.03
N ARG A 724 -30.54 -3.49 -16.23
CA ARG A 724 -29.13 -3.11 -16.08
C ARG A 724 -28.71 -2.02 -17.08
N GLN A 725 -29.24 -2.05 -18.30
CA GLN A 725 -29.05 -1.00 -19.32
C GLN A 725 -29.58 0.36 -18.88
N LYS A 726 -30.80 0.43 -18.33
CA LYS A 726 -31.40 1.69 -17.85
C LYS A 726 -30.55 2.40 -16.79
N LYS A 727 -29.85 1.64 -15.93
CA LYS A 727 -28.92 2.21 -14.95
C LYS A 727 -27.72 2.91 -15.62
N ILE A 728 -27.23 2.36 -16.73
CA ILE A 728 -26.13 2.92 -17.52
C ILE A 728 -26.59 4.22 -18.18
N GLU A 729 -27.79 4.22 -18.77
CA GLU A 729 -28.37 5.41 -19.38
C GLU A 729 -28.58 6.53 -18.35
N LEU A 730 -29.05 6.18 -17.16
CA LEU A 730 -29.17 7.13 -16.06
C LEU A 730 -27.80 7.71 -15.66
N SER A 731 -26.77 6.88 -15.49
CA SER A 731 -25.45 7.36 -15.11
C SER A 731 -24.80 8.25 -16.19
N ILE A 732 -25.08 8.01 -17.47
CA ILE A 732 -24.66 8.90 -18.57
C ILE A 732 -25.37 10.25 -18.46
N SER A 733 -26.68 10.26 -18.25
CA SER A 733 -27.46 11.50 -18.15
C SER A 733 -27.07 12.35 -16.93
N GLU A 734 -26.58 11.71 -15.87
CA GLU A 734 -26.14 12.33 -14.61
C GLU A 734 -24.61 12.51 -14.53
N ALA A 735 -23.85 12.16 -15.58
CA ALA A 735 -22.41 12.39 -15.63
C ALA A 735 -22.09 13.89 -15.57
N PHE A 736 -20.90 14.27 -15.11
CA PHE A 736 -20.45 15.66 -15.15
C PHE A 736 -19.74 15.99 -16.48
N ALA A 737 -19.71 17.27 -16.84
CA ALA A 737 -19.03 17.76 -18.04
C ALA A 737 -17.50 17.84 -17.83
N PRO A 738 -16.69 17.69 -18.89
CA PRO A 738 -15.25 17.95 -18.80
C PRO A 738 -15.00 19.40 -18.37
N LYS A 739 -13.89 19.62 -17.66
CA LYS A 739 -13.47 20.98 -17.29
C LYS A 739 -12.86 21.67 -18.51
N VAL A 740 -13.23 22.92 -18.74
CA VAL A 740 -12.74 23.74 -19.85
C VAL A 740 -11.99 24.93 -19.29
N TYR A 741 -10.76 25.14 -19.77
CA TYR A 741 -9.86 26.20 -19.32
C TYR A 741 -9.47 27.09 -20.50
N GLY A 742 -9.71 28.39 -20.33
CA GLY A 742 -9.51 29.38 -21.39
C GLY A 742 -10.63 29.40 -22.43
N GLU A 743 -10.49 30.29 -23.40
CA GLU A 743 -11.37 30.44 -24.55
C GLU A 743 -10.52 30.39 -25.81
N GLY A 744 -11.05 29.81 -26.89
CA GLY A 744 -10.30 29.67 -28.13
C GLY A 744 -11.06 28.87 -29.18
N GLU A 745 -10.38 28.56 -30.28
CA GLU A 745 -10.94 27.78 -31.39
C GLU A 745 -10.26 26.40 -31.55
N ILE A 746 -9.08 26.20 -30.95
CA ILE A 746 -8.31 24.96 -30.97
C ILE A 746 -8.40 24.30 -29.60
N ALA A 747 -9.04 23.13 -29.53
CA ALA A 747 -9.11 22.36 -28.31
C ALA A 747 -7.88 21.48 -28.14
N ILE A 748 -7.18 21.67 -27.03
CA ILE A 748 -6.17 20.74 -26.53
C ILE A 748 -6.86 19.85 -25.51
N ILE A 749 -6.91 18.54 -25.77
CA ILE A 749 -7.74 17.59 -25.03
C ILE A 749 -6.83 16.64 -24.25
N GLY A 750 -7.05 16.57 -22.94
CA GLY A 750 -6.34 15.67 -22.02
C GLY A 750 -7.28 14.94 -21.07
N TRP A 751 -6.74 13.94 -20.39
CA TRP A 751 -7.41 13.22 -19.31
C TRP A 751 -6.39 12.73 -18.29
N GLY A 752 -6.85 12.47 -17.06
CA GLY A 752 -5.98 12.05 -15.96
C GLY A 752 -4.78 12.98 -15.73
N SER A 753 -3.63 12.41 -15.40
CA SER A 753 -2.43 13.17 -14.99
C SER A 753 -1.80 14.08 -16.06
N THR A 754 -2.25 14.02 -17.32
CA THR A 754 -1.79 14.93 -18.38
C THR A 754 -2.21 16.39 -18.13
N LYS A 755 -3.25 16.60 -17.31
CA LYS A 755 -3.82 17.92 -16.98
C LYS A 755 -2.76 19.00 -16.74
N GLY A 756 -1.87 18.77 -15.78
CA GLY A 756 -0.91 19.78 -15.35
C GLY A 756 0.09 20.16 -16.44
N ALA A 757 0.62 19.16 -17.16
CA ALA A 757 1.60 19.40 -18.22
C ALA A 757 0.99 20.18 -19.39
N ILE A 758 -0.25 19.85 -19.77
CA ILE A 758 -0.98 20.54 -20.84
C ILE A 758 -1.26 21.99 -20.43
N MET A 759 -1.76 22.20 -19.22
CA MET A 759 -2.06 23.53 -18.72
C MET A 759 -0.83 24.43 -18.67
N GLU A 760 0.28 23.97 -18.09
CA GLU A 760 1.52 24.75 -18.06
C GLU A 760 2.08 24.99 -19.47
N ALA A 761 1.99 24.01 -20.38
CA ALA A 761 2.47 24.18 -21.75
C ALA A 761 1.66 25.24 -22.51
N ILE A 762 0.32 25.23 -22.42
CA ILE A 762 -0.54 26.23 -23.06
C ILE A 762 -0.29 27.62 -22.46
N ASN A 763 -0.16 27.72 -21.14
CA ASN A 763 0.15 29.00 -20.48
C ASN A 763 1.52 29.55 -20.90
N ALA A 764 2.49 28.68 -21.18
CA ALA A 764 3.80 29.08 -21.67
C ALA A 764 3.82 29.46 -23.16
N LEU A 765 2.92 28.89 -23.98
CA LEU A 765 2.72 29.27 -25.39
C LEU A 765 2.08 30.65 -25.51
N ASP A 766 1.16 30.99 -24.60
CA ASP A 766 0.42 32.27 -24.62
C ASP A 766 -0.30 32.52 -25.96
N ASP A 767 -0.77 31.45 -26.62
CA ASP A 767 -1.51 31.51 -27.88
C ASP A 767 -3.02 31.57 -27.60
N PRO A 768 -3.69 32.71 -27.91
CA PRO A 768 -5.11 32.92 -27.59
C PRO A 768 -6.07 32.04 -28.40
N ARG A 769 -5.59 31.26 -29.38
CA ARG A 769 -6.42 30.30 -30.11
C ARG A 769 -6.64 29.01 -29.32
N LEU A 770 -5.79 28.71 -28.35
CA LEU A 770 -5.79 27.45 -27.62
C LEU A 770 -6.68 27.51 -26.39
N PHE A 771 -7.41 26.43 -26.13
CA PHE A 771 -8.06 26.22 -24.85
C PHE A 771 -7.97 24.74 -24.46
N HIS A 772 -7.94 24.46 -23.16
CA HIS A 772 -7.75 23.11 -22.64
C HIS A 772 -9.09 22.48 -22.24
N VAL A 773 -9.31 21.24 -22.65
CA VAL A 773 -10.47 20.42 -22.28
C VAL A 773 -9.97 19.19 -21.54
N HIS A 774 -10.24 19.14 -20.24
CA HIS A 774 -9.79 18.07 -19.35
C HIS A 774 -10.94 17.14 -18.96
N PHE A 775 -10.77 15.85 -19.24
CA PHE A 775 -11.72 14.82 -18.88
C PHE A 775 -11.29 14.07 -17.62
N SER A 776 -12.11 14.18 -16.56
CA SER A 776 -11.96 13.35 -15.36
C SER A 776 -13.05 12.27 -15.25
N TRP A 777 -14.13 12.37 -16.04
CA TRP A 777 -15.06 11.27 -16.30
C TRP A 777 -14.82 10.79 -17.72
N VAL A 778 -14.18 9.63 -17.87
CA VAL A 778 -13.71 9.14 -19.19
C VAL A 778 -14.63 8.05 -19.78
N HIS A 779 -15.43 7.39 -18.94
CA HIS A 779 -16.42 6.42 -19.41
C HIS A 779 -17.56 6.23 -18.40
N PRO A 780 -18.82 6.10 -18.85
CA PRO A 780 -19.31 6.33 -20.21
C PRO A 780 -19.45 7.84 -20.52
N LEU A 781 -19.28 8.27 -21.77
CA LEU A 781 -19.37 9.69 -22.14
C LEU A 781 -20.82 10.13 -22.40
N ASN A 782 -21.15 11.35 -21.97
CA ASN A 782 -22.41 12.01 -22.34
C ASN A 782 -22.20 12.83 -23.63
N LEU A 783 -22.98 12.53 -24.67
CA LEU A 783 -22.90 13.19 -25.98
C LEU A 783 -23.16 14.70 -25.93
N GLU A 784 -24.02 15.16 -25.02
CA GLU A 784 -24.31 16.59 -24.87
C GLU A 784 -23.05 17.35 -24.43
N HIS A 785 -22.23 16.73 -23.57
CA HIS A 785 -20.96 17.28 -23.11
C HIS A 785 -19.88 17.30 -24.18
N LEU A 786 -20.05 16.59 -25.29
CA LEU A 786 -19.09 16.57 -26.40
C LEU A 786 -19.49 17.51 -27.54
N ALA A 787 -20.70 18.08 -27.52
CA ALA A 787 -21.27 18.81 -28.66
C ALA A 787 -20.42 20.02 -29.09
N PHE A 788 -19.77 20.69 -28.14
CA PHE A 788 -18.93 21.85 -28.42
C PHE A 788 -17.64 21.48 -29.18
N LEU A 789 -17.09 20.27 -28.96
CA LEU A 789 -15.90 19.77 -29.66
C LEU A 789 -16.15 19.51 -31.16
N LYS A 790 -17.41 19.52 -31.62
CA LYS A 790 -17.74 19.47 -33.04
C LYS A 790 -17.63 20.83 -33.73
N GLN A 791 -17.53 21.91 -32.95
CA GLN A 791 -17.52 23.29 -33.44
C GLN A 791 -16.11 23.91 -33.42
N THR A 792 -15.14 23.21 -32.85
CA THR A 792 -13.74 23.64 -32.80
C THR A 792 -13.10 23.55 -34.19
N SER A 793 -12.14 24.45 -34.44
CA SER A 793 -11.35 24.47 -35.67
C SER A 793 -10.43 23.24 -35.72
N LEU A 794 -9.83 22.88 -34.58
CA LEU A 794 -8.93 21.74 -34.42
C LEU A 794 -9.12 21.07 -33.05
N ASN A 795 -9.04 19.75 -33.01
CA ASN A 795 -8.97 18.94 -31.80
C ASN A 795 -7.65 18.17 -31.74
N ILE A 796 -6.80 18.51 -30.78
CA ILE A 796 -5.50 17.87 -30.53
C ILE A 796 -5.61 17.08 -29.23
N VAL A 797 -5.49 15.75 -29.31
CA VAL A 797 -5.59 14.88 -28.12
C VAL A 797 -4.20 14.49 -27.65
N ILE A 798 -3.93 14.66 -26.36
CA ILE A 798 -2.64 14.37 -25.71
C ILE A 798 -2.83 13.19 -24.76
N GLU A 799 -2.09 12.10 -24.98
CA GLU A 799 -2.20 10.88 -24.16
C GLU A 799 -0.84 10.24 -23.92
N ASN A 800 -0.67 9.70 -22.71
CA ASN A 800 0.54 8.96 -22.36
C ASN A 800 0.37 7.46 -22.67
N ASN A 801 0.05 7.11 -23.92
CA ASN A 801 -0.02 5.75 -24.42
C ASN A 801 0.32 5.68 -25.91
N VAL A 802 0.44 4.48 -26.48
CA VAL A 802 0.89 4.26 -27.86
C VAL A 802 -0.20 4.52 -28.91
N THR A 803 -1.47 4.33 -28.57
CA THR A 803 -2.56 4.16 -29.56
C THR A 803 -3.55 5.33 -29.59
N GLY A 804 -3.54 6.20 -28.58
CA GLY A 804 -4.57 7.22 -28.36
C GLY A 804 -5.91 6.57 -28.05
N GLU A 805 -5.98 5.87 -26.90
CA GLU A 805 -7.17 5.12 -26.49
C GLU A 805 -8.38 6.03 -26.28
N PHE A 806 -8.18 7.16 -25.60
CA PHE A 806 -9.24 8.13 -25.38
C PHE A 806 -9.64 8.85 -26.68
N ALA A 807 -8.68 9.19 -27.54
CA ALA A 807 -8.94 9.71 -28.88
C ALA A 807 -9.80 8.76 -29.71
N ALA A 808 -9.63 7.44 -29.57
CA ALA A 808 -10.46 6.45 -30.26
C ALA A 808 -11.91 6.44 -29.72
N ILE A 809 -12.09 6.62 -28.41
CA ILE A 809 -13.42 6.74 -27.77
C ILE A 809 -14.11 8.03 -28.23
N LEU A 810 -13.43 9.17 -28.24
CA LEU A 810 -14.01 10.42 -28.75
C LEU A 810 -14.45 10.29 -30.21
N LYS A 811 -13.62 9.63 -31.04
CA LYS A 811 -13.95 9.35 -32.44
C LYS A 811 -15.18 8.46 -32.59
N SER A 812 -15.41 7.49 -31.70
CA SER A 812 -16.64 6.67 -31.74
C SER A 812 -17.91 7.45 -31.43
N HIS A 813 -17.78 8.67 -30.89
CA HIS A 813 -18.88 9.62 -30.63
C HIS A 813 -18.92 10.76 -31.67
N ASP A 814 -18.33 10.56 -32.86
CA ASP A 814 -18.33 11.51 -33.98
C ASP A 814 -17.64 12.85 -33.63
N ILE A 815 -16.61 12.78 -32.79
CA ILE A 815 -15.69 13.90 -32.56
C ILE A 815 -14.49 13.74 -33.50
N LYS A 816 -14.22 14.77 -34.29
CA LYS A 816 -13.05 14.84 -35.17
C LYS A 816 -11.80 14.92 -34.30
N ILE A 817 -10.78 14.11 -34.61
CA ILE A 817 -9.47 14.17 -33.99
C ILE A 817 -8.46 14.53 -35.08
N ASP A 818 -7.94 15.76 -35.03
CA ASP A 818 -7.04 16.30 -36.06
C ASP A 818 -5.60 15.82 -35.82
N HIS A 819 -5.14 15.89 -34.57
CA HIS A 819 -3.81 15.46 -34.17
C HIS A 819 -3.83 14.66 -32.88
N ARG A 820 -2.82 13.80 -32.73
CA ARG A 820 -2.56 13.04 -31.51
C ARG A 820 -1.12 13.25 -31.10
N ILE A 821 -0.90 13.70 -29.87
CA ILE A 821 0.43 13.77 -29.26
C ILE A 821 0.51 12.63 -28.26
N LEU A 822 1.28 11.61 -28.61
CA LEU A 822 1.33 10.34 -27.91
C LEU A 822 2.73 10.10 -27.35
N GLN A 823 2.81 9.61 -26.11
CA GLN A 823 4.07 9.26 -25.45
C GLN A 823 3.93 7.93 -24.71
N SER A 824 4.91 7.03 -24.84
CA SER A 824 4.91 5.70 -24.20
C SER A 824 6.30 5.27 -23.74
N ASN A 825 7.13 6.23 -23.35
CA ASN A 825 8.53 6.00 -22.94
C ASN A 825 8.68 5.74 -21.42
N GLY A 826 7.56 5.65 -20.68
CA GLY A 826 7.54 5.49 -19.22
C GLY A 826 7.68 6.78 -18.42
N PHE A 827 7.79 7.94 -19.09
CA PHE A 827 7.74 9.25 -18.45
C PHE A 827 6.36 9.89 -18.62
N SER A 828 6.04 10.79 -17.68
CA SER A 828 4.98 11.77 -17.89
C SER A 828 5.41 12.80 -18.93
N PHE A 829 4.45 13.62 -19.39
CA PHE A 829 4.81 14.77 -20.21
C PHE A 829 5.54 15.82 -19.36
N PHE A 830 6.71 16.23 -19.83
CA PHE A 830 7.42 17.39 -19.31
C PHE A 830 6.90 18.64 -20.01
N THR A 831 6.60 19.69 -19.24
CA THR A 831 5.87 20.87 -19.76
C THR A 831 6.63 21.61 -20.88
N ASP A 832 7.94 21.77 -20.74
CA ASP A 832 8.84 22.39 -21.70
C ASP A 832 8.94 21.60 -23.01
N ARG A 833 9.06 20.28 -22.93
CA ARG A 833 9.08 19.41 -24.12
C ARG A 833 7.72 19.32 -24.79
N LEU A 834 6.64 19.29 -24.02
CA LEU A 834 5.29 19.29 -24.56
C LEU A 834 4.98 20.61 -25.28
N LYS A 835 5.45 21.75 -24.74
CA LYS A 835 5.39 23.06 -25.39
C LYS A 835 6.04 23.00 -26.77
N GLU A 836 7.28 22.53 -26.88
CA GLU A 836 8.00 22.42 -28.16
C GLU A 836 7.24 21.55 -29.19
N VAL A 837 6.68 20.43 -28.73
CA VAL A 837 5.87 19.54 -29.58
C VAL A 837 4.59 20.24 -30.05
N LEU A 838 3.91 20.96 -29.15
CA LEU A 838 2.71 21.73 -29.49
C LEU A 838 3.02 22.86 -30.48
N GLU A 839 4.10 23.64 -30.29
CA GLU A 839 4.53 24.69 -31.23
C GLU A 839 4.67 24.12 -32.63
N LYS A 840 5.39 23.01 -32.76
CA LYS A 840 5.61 22.35 -34.05
C LYS A 840 4.31 21.88 -34.69
N VAL A 841 3.40 21.28 -33.92
CA VAL A 841 2.09 20.82 -34.44
C VAL A 841 1.25 22.01 -34.92
N LEU A 842 1.27 23.12 -34.18
CA LEU A 842 0.53 24.32 -34.55
C LEU A 842 1.10 24.97 -35.81
N GLU A 843 2.43 25.04 -35.95
CA GLU A 843 3.11 25.53 -37.16
C GLU A 843 2.82 24.68 -38.40
N GLU A 844 2.71 23.35 -38.26
CA GLU A 844 2.36 22.45 -39.36
C GLU A 844 0.90 22.56 -39.81
N THR A 845 0.03 23.14 -38.96
CA THR A 845 -1.42 23.21 -39.18
C THR A 845 -1.92 24.59 -39.62
N THR A 846 -1.12 25.63 -39.41
CA THR A 846 -1.30 27.00 -39.95
C THR A 846 -0.66 27.18 -41.31
#